data_AF-A0A538LQB7-F1
#
_entry.id   AF-A0A538LQB7-F1
#
_cell.length_a   1.000
_cell.length_b   1.000
_cell.length_c   1.000
_cell.angle_alpha   90.00
_cell.angle_beta   90.00
_cell.angle_gamma   90.00
#
_symmetry.space_group_name_H-M   'P 1'
#
loop_
_entity.id
_entity.type
_entity.pdbx_description
1 polymer ?
#
loop_
_entity_poly.entity_id
_entity_poly.type
_entity_poly.pdbx_seq_one_letter_code
_entity_poly.pdbx_strand_id
1 'polypeptide(L)'
;MVSGATIEIREWGQEPRRVTFDRAIEVGRECDGEIVHDDAVSQRHLKIVPSPTSLSVVDLDSQNGTTVNGGRITGRVSLGAGDVLGLGQAEIVVVGEMAQSFPAAPKMAEAAPAPDPPPETGPSRREPALRLVKRIIGAESTSEPTFPSYTDLPYRMPRPLWHGIRAVSVAAYVALCVALFVRPAGGLFWFFKVIIPLLPILFFVAPGLWRNICPLAASNQTPRLFGFTRGLTAPDFLVKWGFVVAISLFFGIAAARLVFFNSSGTLTGILLSGTIVSAFVGGLLLKGKSGWCSSICPLLPLQRVYGQTPFVTVANSHCQPCVGCTKNCYDFNPRVAYQATLHDKDPKWSATRKLFASALPGFVLGFFMLLGQTGGSRVHLYEQLGLYVVGSIGTFYALDALLRVSTALLVAFFASGAISIFYWYASVILAQSFLTVTGVAIPWVRWPIRAIVWALTLIWISRTYFTERRFLEESNPAPVPVTLAPKGAKVASKAKAGDLSVHFVPDDKVASAKVGSSVLEVAEREGETIEAGCRMGVCGADPVAILEGAECLAQPEEEELSTLKRLGLAANTRMACCARLQSGEVKVSLTPEPGDGAGNGAEQRHFDRSIVSVVVLGNGIAGVTAADFVRRGHPDCEIHVVGRESHVLYNRMGISRLIHGRSAMQGLYLLDEKWYDEHGITAWLNTRARKIDLASRRVLLATGEFLPFDRLVLATGSGSSVPPIDGFGGPGTFVLREAADAMQIRSYAQDNGSSTAVVAGGGLLGLEAAYSLHELGLDVTVLERGERLLSKQIDAHCSELVEEHFAQVGIEILYGAEMAGITGRGRVRKVVMKDGQTLPCDIFLACVGIKPNITLAEEAGIAVGRGVIVDDRMETSVPGVFAAGDVAERNDQVLGLWPIAAKQAEIAAVNLLGGDERLPSDMPATILKGVGLELTSVGRFEPDGDDEVIVSEDDDAPSYRRLLVSQGRAAGVVVLGYHPDDVAAATAAVKKNAELSDDQLDALRLGDWQALKAQAAPQPVAMTTKADFTAQEWDLVLEAPASAGKIVATAQHGGRLGETVAMEKAYTEARSSHGASKLLDEIVASKPRHEHTRYHSVDELRQHGLQQLRDAVGLLEEKATPSEVDDYRRFVITLANSVATARHKDGHPISDAEGAAIEDISSGLGSDASKARL
;
A
#
# COMPACT_ATOMS: atom_id res chain seq x y z
N MET A 1 1.45 20.74 30.92
CA MET A 1 2.64 21.47 30.44
C MET A 1 3.23 20.65 29.32
N VAL A 2 3.11 21.11 28.07
CA VAL A 2 3.65 20.40 26.89
C VAL A 2 5.15 20.69 26.84
N SER A 3 5.97 19.65 26.79
CA SER A 3 7.44 19.78 26.66
C SER A 3 7.80 20.01 25.21
N GLY A 4 8.01 21.27 24.82
CA GLY A 4 8.52 21.63 23.49
C GLY A 4 9.97 21.20 23.27
N ALA A 5 10.39 21.07 22.01
CA ALA A 5 11.80 20.95 21.65
C ALA A 5 12.54 22.25 22.03
N THR A 6 13.81 22.16 22.43
CA THR A 6 14.59 23.33 22.84
C THR A 6 15.88 23.44 22.03
N ILE A 7 16.11 24.61 21.44
CA ILE A 7 17.35 24.99 20.74
C ILE A 7 18.05 26.14 21.47
N GLU A 8 19.35 26.28 21.26
CA GLU A 8 20.18 27.39 21.72
C GLU A 8 20.82 28.07 20.51
N ILE A 9 20.49 29.34 20.29
CA ILE A 9 21.00 30.16 19.19
C ILE A 9 22.24 30.90 19.70
N ARG A 10 23.34 30.80 18.96
CA ARG A 10 24.64 31.41 19.25
C ARG A 10 25.02 32.33 18.10
N GLU A 11 24.97 33.63 18.36
CA GLU A 11 25.29 34.68 17.40
C GLU A 11 26.63 35.33 17.77
N TRP A 12 27.42 35.71 16.77
CA TRP A 12 28.71 36.35 17.01
C TRP A 12 28.53 37.70 17.72
N GLY A 13 29.05 37.82 18.95
CA GLY A 13 28.98 39.06 19.74
C GLY A 13 27.71 39.24 20.57
N GLN A 14 26.81 38.24 20.64
CA GLN A 14 25.66 38.23 21.55
C GLN A 14 25.73 37.07 22.56
N GLU A 15 25.00 37.18 23.68
CA GLU A 15 24.86 36.05 24.61
C GLU A 15 23.95 34.95 24.02
N PRO A 16 24.31 33.66 24.16
CA PRO A 16 23.47 32.55 23.69
C PRO A 16 22.07 32.59 24.30
N ARG A 17 21.05 32.42 23.46
CA ARG A 17 19.64 32.40 23.91
C ARG A 17 18.97 31.08 23.59
N ARG A 18 18.08 30.62 24.49
CA ARG A 18 17.34 29.37 24.34
C ARG A 18 15.91 29.62 23.93
N VAL A 19 15.45 28.85 22.96
CA VAL A 19 14.09 28.91 22.42
C VAL A 19 13.47 27.53 22.57
N THR A 20 12.32 27.47 23.23
CA THR A 20 11.52 26.25 23.35
C THR A 20 10.26 26.38 22.51
N PHE A 21 10.00 25.42 21.65
CA PHE A 21 8.89 25.44 20.71
C PHE A 21 8.27 24.06 20.54
N ASP A 22 6.97 24.02 20.24
CA ASP A 22 6.19 22.79 20.01
C ASP A 22 5.60 22.72 18.59
N ARG A 23 5.97 23.69 17.74
CA ARG A 23 5.58 23.82 16.33
C ARG A 23 6.78 24.14 15.46
N ALA A 24 6.64 24.02 14.14
CA ALA A 24 7.70 24.43 13.24
C ALA A 24 8.06 25.91 13.44
N ILE A 25 9.36 26.23 13.41
CA ILE A 25 9.87 27.60 13.50
C ILE A 25 10.77 27.87 12.29
N GLU A 26 10.61 29.05 11.70
CA GLU A 26 11.52 29.57 10.69
C GLU A 26 12.65 30.35 11.36
N VAL A 27 13.84 30.31 10.79
CA VAL A 27 15.00 31.06 11.27
C VAL A 27 15.61 31.81 10.09
N GLY A 28 15.90 33.08 10.27
CA GLY A 28 16.43 33.94 9.22
C GLY A 28 16.64 35.37 9.68
N ARG A 29 17.07 36.25 8.78
CA ARG A 29 17.29 37.67 9.10
C ARG A 29 15.98 38.46 9.17
N GLU A 30 14.96 38.04 8.42
CA GLU A 30 13.64 38.68 8.32
C GLU A 30 12.57 37.59 8.12
N CYS A 31 12.12 36.95 9.21
CA CYS A 31 11.12 35.88 9.18
C CYS A 31 10.13 35.96 10.36
N ASP A 32 9.05 35.18 10.29
CA ASP A 32 8.00 35.11 11.32
C ASP A 32 8.39 34.31 12.58
N GLY A 33 9.57 33.69 12.57
CA GLY A 33 10.10 32.87 13.66
C GLY A 33 11.23 33.56 14.43
N GLU A 34 12.41 32.94 14.43
CA GLU A 34 13.57 33.46 15.15
C GLU A 34 14.49 34.27 14.25
N ILE A 35 14.66 35.54 14.60
CA ILE A 35 15.50 36.50 13.85
C ILE A 35 16.96 36.31 14.26
N VAL A 36 17.86 36.09 13.30
CA VAL A 36 19.32 35.99 13.52
C VAL A 36 20.02 37.19 12.89
N HIS A 37 20.81 37.92 13.68
CA HIS A 37 21.52 39.13 13.25
C HIS A 37 22.91 38.81 12.66
N ASP A 38 22.93 38.21 11.48
CA ASP A 38 24.16 37.91 10.72
C ASP A 38 23.91 38.21 9.23
N ASP A 39 24.82 38.97 8.60
CA ASP A 39 24.72 39.35 7.18
C ASP A 39 24.86 38.15 6.24
N ALA A 40 25.46 37.05 6.70
CA ALA A 40 25.52 35.79 5.99
C ALA A 40 24.22 34.97 6.08
N VAL A 41 23.23 35.39 6.88
CA VAL A 41 21.94 34.71 7.02
C VAL A 41 20.91 35.31 6.07
N SER A 42 20.32 34.47 5.20
CA SER A 42 19.20 34.87 4.32
C SER A 42 17.96 35.32 5.10
N GLN A 43 17.07 36.11 4.46
CA GLN A 43 15.83 36.61 5.08
C GLN A 43 15.00 35.47 5.70
N ARG A 44 14.76 34.41 4.93
CA ARG A 44 14.29 33.11 5.40
C ARG A 44 15.40 32.11 5.09
N HIS A 45 16.07 31.56 6.11
CA HIS A 45 17.26 30.74 5.92
C HIS A 45 16.95 29.25 6.04
N LEU A 46 16.35 28.86 7.17
CA LEU A 46 15.99 27.47 7.43
C LEU A 46 14.67 27.38 8.20
N LYS A 47 14.09 26.19 8.21
CA LYS A 47 12.90 25.85 9.00
C LYS A 47 13.19 24.60 9.84
N ILE A 48 12.94 24.69 11.14
CA ILE A 48 13.08 23.58 12.09
C ILE A 48 11.69 23.04 12.40
N VAL A 49 11.48 21.74 12.21
CA VAL A 49 10.18 21.07 12.31
C VAL A 49 10.21 19.97 13.36
N PRO A 50 9.43 20.11 14.45
CA PRO A 50 9.23 19.04 15.41
C PRO A 50 8.20 18.03 14.87
N SER A 51 8.55 16.74 14.84
CA SER A 51 7.63 15.63 14.59
C SER A 51 7.42 14.80 15.87
N PRO A 52 6.40 13.92 15.92
CA PRO A 52 6.20 13.01 17.06
C PRO A 52 7.38 12.08 17.36
N THR A 53 8.30 11.90 16.39
CA THR A 53 9.40 10.94 16.43
C THR A 53 10.79 11.58 16.38
N SER A 54 10.94 12.80 15.85
CA SER A 54 12.23 13.51 15.79
C SER A 54 12.09 15.03 15.56
N LEU A 55 13.15 15.79 15.85
CA LEU A 55 13.29 17.15 15.33
C LEU A 55 13.93 17.07 13.94
N SER A 56 13.67 18.02 13.05
CA SER A 56 14.28 18.03 11.72
C SER A 56 14.48 19.45 11.21
N VAL A 57 15.36 19.64 10.23
CA VAL A 57 15.63 20.93 9.60
C VAL A 57 15.55 20.82 8.08
N VAL A 58 15.08 21.89 7.46
CA VAL A 58 15.06 22.10 6.01
C VAL A 58 15.69 23.44 5.70
N ASP A 59 16.57 23.48 4.71
CA ASP A 59 17.11 24.74 4.16
C ASP A 59 16.07 25.38 3.22
N LEU A 60 15.79 26.66 3.41
CA LEU A 60 14.79 27.42 2.63
C LEU A 60 15.42 28.11 1.41
N ASP A 61 16.28 27.39 0.69
CA ASP A 61 17.10 27.92 -0.42
C ASP A 61 17.96 29.12 0.01
N SER A 62 18.65 28.96 1.13
CA SER A 62 19.51 30.01 1.67
C SER A 62 20.72 30.25 0.75
N GLN A 63 21.11 31.52 0.63
CA GLN A 63 22.22 31.93 -0.26
C GLN A 63 23.54 31.22 0.08
N ASN A 64 23.80 31.03 1.38
CA ASN A 64 25.04 30.44 1.87
C ASN A 64 24.91 28.94 2.23
N GLY A 65 23.69 28.39 2.20
CA GLY A 65 23.39 27.02 2.58
C GLY A 65 23.42 26.78 4.08
N THR A 66 22.54 25.89 4.55
CA THR A 66 22.54 25.37 5.91
C THR A 66 23.51 24.19 6.03
N THR A 67 24.23 24.09 7.15
CA THR A 67 25.04 22.91 7.49
C THR A 67 24.51 22.23 8.76
N VAL A 68 24.60 20.90 8.83
CA VAL A 68 24.35 20.11 10.05
C VAL A 68 25.64 19.39 10.39
N ASN A 69 26.19 19.64 11.59
CA ASN A 69 27.45 19.07 12.07
C ASN A 69 28.62 19.24 11.05
N GLY A 70 28.64 20.38 10.34
CA GLY A 70 29.65 20.73 9.34
C GLY A 70 29.39 20.18 7.92
N GLY A 71 28.37 19.33 7.71
CA GLY A 71 27.95 18.88 6.39
C GLY A 71 26.83 19.76 5.82
N ARG A 72 26.97 20.26 4.59
CA ARG A 72 25.91 21.03 3.92
C ARG A 72 24.71 20.14 3.64
N ILE A 73 23.50 20.61 3.96
CA ILE A 73 22.27 19.89 3.68
C ILE A 73 21.70 20.34 2.34
N THR A 74 21.15 19.38 1.58
CA THR A 74 20.47 19.62 0.30
C THR A 74 18.99 19.27 0.35
N GLY A 75 18.51 18.77 1.50
CA GLY A 75 17.15 18.33 1.75
C GLY A 75 16.89 18.23 3.25
N ARG A 76 15.76 17.63 3.64
CA ARG A 76 15.38 17.50 5.06
C ARG A 76 16.33 16.58 5.82
N VAL A 77 16.80 17.03 6.98
CA VAL A 77 17.68 16.23 7.87
C VAL A 77 17.07 16.12 9.26
N SER A 78 17.04 14.91 9.81
CA SER A 78 16.63 14.68 11.20
C SER A 78 17.73 15.15 12.16
N LEU A 79 17.32 15.84 13.22
CA LEU A 79 18.16 16.38 14.27
C LEU A 79 17.96 15.61 15.58
N GLY A 80 19.07 15.28 16.24
CA GLY A 80 19.13 14.77 17.60
C GLY A 80 19.66 15.81 18.58
N ALA A 81 19.53 15.55 19.87
CA ALA A 81 20.15 16.38 20.90
C ALA A 81 21.68 16.44 20.73
N GLY A 82 22.22 17.66 20.66
CA GLY A 82 23.64 17.94 20.44
C GLY A 82 24.02 18.29 19.01
N ASP A 83 23.12 18.15 18.04
CA ASP A 83 23.39 18.56 16.66
C ASP A 83 23.54 20.08 16.55
N VAL A 84 24.47 20.51 15.69
CA VAL A 84 24.80 21.92 15.45
C VAL A 84 24.42 22.30 14.01
N LEU A 85 23.54 23.30 13.88
CA LEU A 85 23.18 23.92 12.61
C LEU A 85 24.06 25.14 12.38
N GLY A 86 24.79 25.20 11.26
CA GLY A 86 25.55 26.38 10.86
C GLY A 86 24.79 27.20 9.83
N LEU A 87 24.66 28.51 10.08
CA LEU A 87 24.02 29.51 9.21
C LEU A 87 24.98 30.70 8.99
N GLY A 88 26.10 30.49 8.32
CA GLY A 88 27.13 31.54 8.21
C GLY A 88 28.04 31.57 9.46
N GLN A 89 28.08 32.69 10.20
CA GLN A 89 28.83 32.81 11.46
C GLN A 89 27.99 32.50 12.70
N ALA A 90 26.68 32.38 12.55
CA ALA A 90 25.76 31.95 13.61
C ALA A 90 25.62 30.41 13.66
N GLU A 91 25.47 29.88 14.87
CA GLU A 91 25.23 28.45 15.13
C GLU A 91 23.94 28.25 15.94
N ILE A 92 23.21 27.17 15.67
CA ILE A 92 22.06 26.72 16.48
C ILE A 92 22.36 25.33 17.00
N VAL A 93 22.31 25.14 18.32
CA VAL A 93 22.54 23.85 18.97
C VAL A 93 21.22 23.28 19.46
N VAL A 94 20.94 22.01 19.16
CA VAL A 94 19.75 21.32 19.71
C VAL A 94 20.03 20.86 21.14
N VAL A 95 19.29 21.38 22.12
CA VAL A 95 19.58 21.20 23.56
C VAL A 95 18.65 20.18 24.24
N GLY A 96 17.44 19.94 23.71
CA GLY A 96 16.51 18.97 24.29
C GLY A 96 15.45 18.44 23.33
N GLU A 97 15.19 17.12 23.40
CA GLU A 97 14.14 16.42 22.67
C GLU A 97 12.77 16.54 23.37
N MET A 98 11.68 16.38 22.61
CA MET A 98 10.31 16.36 23.14
C MET A 98 10.13 15.25 24.19
N ALA A 99 9.80 15.62 25.44
CA ALA A 99 9.36 14.65 26.44
C ALA A 99 7.89 14.26 26.18
N GLN A 100 7.63 12.98 25.89
CA GLN A 100 6.28 12.44 25.76
C GLN A 100 5.54 12.50 27.12
N SER A 101 4.67 13.48 27.31
CA SER A 101 3.67 13.45 28.39
C SER A 101 2.36 12.88 27.86
N PHE A 102 2.06 11.62 28.17
CA PHE A 102 0.75 11.04 27.92
C PHE A 102 -0.28 11.63 28.91
N PRO A 103 -1.38 12.25 28.47
CA PRO A 103 -2.54 12.43 29.33
C PRO A 103 -3.09 11.04 29.69
N ALA A 104 -3.41 10.81 30.96
CA ALA A 104 -4.09 9.59 31.37
C ALA A 104 -5.40 9.45 30.57
N ALA A 105 -5.63 8.26 30.00
CA ALA A 105 -6.82 7.95 29.24
C ALA A 105 -8.09 8.37 30.03
N PRO A 106 -9.07 9.04 29.40
CA PRO A 106 -10.36 9.25 30.05
C PRO A 106 -10.98 7.88 30.37
N LYS A 107 -11.46 7.72 31.60
CA LYS A 107 -12.21 6.52 32.00
C LYS A 107 -13.36 6.32 31.01
N MET A 108 -13.31 5.25 30.23
CA MET A 108 -14.46 4.81 29.45
C MET A 108 -15.63 4.57 30.40
N ALA A 109 -16.78 5.17 30.09
CA ALA A 109 -18.04 4.81 30.69
C ALA A 109 -18.31 3.32 30.44
N GLU A 110 -18.77 2.62 31.48
CA GLU A 110 -19.17 1.22 31.47
C GLU A 110 -20.15 0.95 30.32
N ALA A 111 -19.72 0.18 29.33
CA ALA A 111 -20.62 -0.39 28.34
C ALA A 111 -21.51 -1.45 29.03
N ALA A 112 -22.80 -1.40 28.74
CA ALA A 112 -23.80 -2.33 29.26
C ALA A 112 -23.43 -3.80 28.98
N PRO A 113 -23.80 -4.75 29.88
CA PRO A 113 -23.43 -6.15 29.73
C PRO A 113 -24.07 -6.76 28.48
N ALA A 114 -23.29 -7.55 27.74
CA ALA A 114 -23.75 -8.31 26.59
C ALA A 114 -24.86 -9.31 26.98
N PRO A 115 -25.85 -9.58 26.12
CA PRO A 115 -26.88 -10.57 26.38
C PRO A 115 -26.29 -11.99 26.39
N ASP A 116 -26.83 -12.84 27.27
CA ASP A 116 -26.42 -14.23 27.42
C ASP A 116 -26.56 -15.03 26.11
N PRO A 117 -25.62 -15.95 25.81
CA PRO A 117 -25.67 -16.76 24.61
C PRO A 117 -26.91 -17.69 24.61
N PRO A 118 -27.49 -17.99 23.44
CA PRO A 118 -28.63 -18.90 23.35
C PRO A 118 -28.22 -20.33 23.72
N PRO A 119 -29.16 -21.15 24.23
CA PRO A 119 -28.84 -22.49 24.72
C PRO A 119 -28.39 -23.41 23.57
N GLU A 120 -27.27 -24.12 23.78
CA GLU A 120 -26.72 -25.08 22.83
C GLU A 120 -27.74 -26.18 22.48
N THR A 121 -27.90 -26.45 21.18
CA THR A 121 -28.66 -27.60 20.68
C THR A 121 -27.96 -28.90 21.07
N GLY A 122 -28.75 -29.82 21.65
CA GLY A 122 -28.23 -30.99 22.38
C GLY A 122 -27.32 -31.93 21.57
N PRO A 123 -26.42 -32.68 22.24
CA PRO A 123 -25.40 -33.48 21.58
C PRO A 123 -25.97 -34.73 20.92
N SER A 124 -25.63 -34.94 19.65
CA SER A 124 -25.82 -36.24 18.99
C SER A 124 -25.00 -37.33 19.67
N ARG A 125 -25.61 -38.51 19.85
CA ARG A 125 -24.99 -39.73 20.39
C ARG A 125 -23.88 -40.22 19.44
N ARG A 126 -22.66 -39.74 19.63
CA ARG A 126 -21.43 -40.44 19.17
C ARG A 126 -20.54 -40.77 20.37
N GLU A 127 -20.00 -41.98 20.35
CA GLU A 127 -19.30 -42.65 21.45
C GLU A 127 -18.22 -41.78 22.13
N PRO A 128 -18.17 -41.72 23.47
CA PRO A 128 -17.25 -40.86 24.22
C PRO A 128 -15.76 -41.17 23.96
N ALA A 129 -15.43 -42.41 23.62
CA ALA A 129 -14.06 -42.82 23.30
C ALA A 129 -13.55 -42.18 22.00
N LEU A 130 -14.36 -42.16 20.94
CA LEU A 130 -13.98 -41.57 19.66
C LEU A 130 -13.84 -40.04 19.73
N ARG A 131 -14.67 -39.39 20.56
CA ARG A 131 -14.53 -37.95 20.87
C ARG A 131 -13.22 -37.66 21.60
N LEU A 132 -12.91 -38.45 22.64
CA LEU A 132 -11.65 -38.29 23.38
C LEU A 132 -10.43 -38.45 22.46
N VAL A 133 -10.43 -39.46 21.57
CA VAL A 133 -9.35 -39.66 20.59
C VAL A 133 -9.23 -38.48 19.63
N LYS A 134 -10.34 -38.00 19.06
CA LYS A 134 -10.36 -36.82 18.17
C LYS A 134 -9.86 -35.55 18.85
N ARG A 135 -10.19 -35.36 20.13
CA ARG A 135 -9.70 -34.24 20.94
C ARG A 135 -8.20 -34.33 21.23
N ILE A 136 -7.69 -35.53 21.53
CA ILE A 136 -6.27 -35.77 21.80
C ILE A 136 -5.42 -35.49 20.54
N ILE A 137 -5.86 -35.95 19.36
CA ILE A 137 -5.15 -35.73 18.09
C ILE A 137 -5.42 -34.36 17.46
N GLY A 138 -6.30 -33.52 18.04
CA GLY A 138 -6.60 -32.18 17.55
C GLY A 138 -7.53 -32.12 16.32
N ALA A 139 -8.29 -33.19 16.06
CA ALA A 139 -9.21 -33.29 14.92
C ALA A 139 -10.63 -32.76 15.19
N GLU A 140 -10.98 -32.42 16.43
CA GLU A 140 -12.31 -31.91 16.83
C GLU A 140 -12.40 -30.38 16.59
N SER A 141 -13.48 -29.89 15.96
CA SER A 141 -13.76 -28.45 15.83
C SER A 141 -14.52 -27.98 17.08
N THR A 142 -14.02 -26.92 17.71
CA THR A 142 -14.64 -26.27 18.87
C THR A 142 -15.27 -24.95 18.43
N SER A 143 -16.25 -24.44 19.18
CA SER A 143 -16.81 -23.08 19.00
C SER A 143 -15.83 -21.96 19.37
N GLU A 144 -14.69 -22.29 19.98
CA GLU A 144 -13.60 -21.34 20.22
C GLU A 144 -12.85 -20.99 18.91
N PRO A 145 -12.32 -19.76 18.78
CA PRO A 145 -11.49 -19.38 17.64
C PRO A 145 -10.34 -20.38 17.45
N THR A 146 -10.09 -20.81 16.21
CA THR A 146 -9.17 -21.91 15.87
C THR A 146 -7.74 -21.68 16.39
N PHE A 147 -7.24 -20.44 16.26
CA PHE A 147 -5.93 -20.01 16.76
C PHE A 147 -6.07 -18.80 17.71
N PRO A 148 -6.53 -19.01 18.95
CA PRO A 148 -6.75 -17.94 19.91
C PRO A 148 -5.43 -17.23 20.21
N SER A 149 -5.46 -15.90 20.24
CA SER A 149 -4.34 -15.10 20.70
C SER A 149 -4.20 -15.22 22.22
N TYR A 150 -3.08 -14.76 22.79
CA TYR A 150 -2.85 -14.89 24.23
C TYR A 150 -3.84 -14.09 25.10
N THR A 151 -4.52 -13.07 24.54
CA THR A 151 -5.59 -12.32 25.22
C THR A 151 -6.87 -13.14 25.32
N ASP A 152 -7.07 -14.08 24.39
CA ASP A 152 -8.25 -14.95 24.32
C ASP A 152 -8.07 -16.20 25.19
N LEU A 153 -6.85 -16.47 25.68
CA LEU A 153 -6.56 -17.59 26.57
C LEU A 153 -6.94 -17.28 28.03
N PRO A 154 -7.58 -18.22 28.75
CA PRO A 154 -8.00 -18.00 30.13
C PRO A 154 -6.81 -17.89 31.10
N TYR A 155 -6.80 -16.85 31.94
CA TYR A 155 -5.84 -16.68 33.03
C TYR A 155 -6.23 -17.54 34.24
N ARG A 156 -5.74 -18.78 34.29
CA ARG A 156 -6.03 -19.73 35.39
C ARG A 156 -5.35 -19.41 36.72
N MET A 157 -4.36 -18.50 36.74
CA MET A 157 -3.63 -18.13 37.96
C MET A 157 -3.50 -16.62 38.08
N PRO A 158 -3.66 -16.07 39.30
CA PRO A 158 -3.54 -14.64 39.55
C PRO A 158 -2.08 -14.16 39.42
N ARG A 159 -1.90 -12.91 39.00
CA ARG A 159 -0.57 -12.34 38.71
C ARG A 159 0.41 -12.33 39.90
N PRO A 160 -0.01 -12.04 41.15
CA PRO A 160 0.89 -12.09 42.30
C PRO A 160 1.51 -13.47 42.51
N LEU A 161 0.74 -14.54 42.23
CA LEU A 161 1.24 -15.90 42.31
C LEU A 161 2.32 -16.16 41.26
N TRP A 162 2.13 -15.66 40.02
CA TRP A 162 3.17 -15.71 38.99
C TRP A 162 4.45 -14.96 39.40
N HIS A 163 4.33 -13.79 40.05
CA HIS A 163 5.48 -13.06 40.57
C HIS A 163 6.22 -13.86 41.65
N GLY A 164 5.50 -14.49 42.58
CA GLY A 164 6.07 -15.38 43.60
C GLY A 164 6.84 -16.56 42.98
N ILE A 165 6.23 -17.26 42.02
CA ILE A 165 6.86 -18.39 41.31
C ILE A 165 8.15 -17.94 40.59
N ARG A 166 8.13 -16.76 39.96
CA ARG A 166 9.30 -16.20 39.27
C ARG A 166 10.41 -15.82 40.24
N ALA A 167 10.08 -15.20 41.36
CA ALA A 167 11.05 -14.87 42.40
C ALA A 167 11.74 -16.14 42.92
N VAL A 168 10.98 -17.19 43.19
CA VAL A 168 11.53 -18.51 43.60
C VAL A 168 12.41 -19.11 42.50
N SER A 169 11.98 -19.03 41.23
CA SER A 169 12.76 -19.54 40.10
C SER A 169 14.11 -18.82 39.94
N VAL A 170 14.11 -17.49 40.03
CA VAL A 170 15.35 -16.68 39.99
C VAL A 170 16.24 -17.00 41.19
N ALA A 171 15.68 -17.09 42.40
CA ALA A 171 16.44 -17.46 43.60
C ALA A 171 17.07 -18.85 43.48
N ALA A 172 16.32 -19.84 42.98
CA ALA A 172 16.83 -21.19 42.74
C ALA A 172 17.96 -21.21 41.69
N TYR A 173 17.84 -20.40 40.63
CA TYR A 173 18.89 -20.26 39.62
C TYR A 173 20.17 -19.64 40.20
N VAL A 174 20.04 -18.58 41.02
CA VAL A 174 21.18 -17.95 41.71
C VAL A 174 21.81 -18.94 42.70
N ALA A 175 21.01 -19.68 43.47
CA ALA A 175 21.50 -20.71 44.39
C ALA A 175 22.28 -21.80 43.64
N LEU A 176 21.83 -22.22 42.45
CA LEU A 176 22.56 -23.15 41.60
C LEU A 176 23.90 -22.57 41.12
N CYS A 177 23.94 -21.30 40.71
CA CYS A 177 25.18 -20.61 40.34
C CYS A 177 26.17 -20.62 41.51
N VAL A 178 25.71 -20.24 42.71
CA VAL A 178 26.53 -20.28 43.93
C VAL A 178 27.02 -21.70 44.23
N ALA A 179 26.16 -22.71 44.12
CA ALA A 179 26.53 -24.10 44.34
C ALA A 179 27.61 -24.59 43.37
N LEU A 180 27.62 -24.12 42.11
CA LEU A 180 28.64 -24.46 41.12
C LEU A 180 30.03 -23.91 41.48
N PHE A 181 30.10 -22.80 42.22
CA PHE A 181 31.36 -22.25 42.74
C PHE A 181 31.76 -22.86 44.09
N VAL A 182 30.81 -23.03 45.01
CA VAL A 182 31.08 -23.46 46.39
C VAL A 182 31.16 -24.98 46.54
N ARG A 183 30.32 -25.73 45.82
CA ARG A 183 30.31 -27.20 45.79
C ARG A 183 30.20 -27.71 44.35
N PRO A 184 31.28 -27.57 43.54
CA PRO A 184 31.27 -27.83 42.09
C PRO A 184 30.65 -29.19 41.70
N ALA A 185 31.01 -30.27 42.38
CA ALA A 185 30.47 -31.61 42.08
C ALA A 185 28.95 -31.71 42.33
N GLY A 186 28.46 -31.11 43.42
CA GLY A 186 27.03 -31.07 43.72
C GLY A 186 26.26 -30.19 42.75
N GLY A 187 26.80 -29.02 42.40
CA GLY A 187 26.20 -28.13 41.39
C GLY A 187 26.12 -28.79 40.00
N LEU A 188 27.20 -29.45 39.57
CA LEU A 188 27.25 -30.19 38.30
C LEU A 188 26.24 -31.36 38.29
N PHE A 189 26.11 -32.08 39.40
CA PHE A 189 25.11 -33.12 39.56
C PHE A 189 23.69 -32.57 39.36
N TRP A 190 23.29 -31.56 40.15
CA TRP A 190 21.94 -30.98 40.02
C TRP A 190 21.67 -30.41 38.64
N PHE A 191 22.63 -29.69 38.05
CA PHE A 191 22.44 -29.09 36.75
C PHE A 191 22.37 -30.12 35.62
N PHE A 192 23.39 -30.97 35.45
CA PHE A 192 23.49 -31.86 34.28
C PHE A 192 22.80 -33.22 34.45
N LYS A 193 22.62 -33.70 35.68
CA LYS A 193 22.03 -35.03 35.95
C LYS A 193 20.56 -34.94 36.34
N VAL A 194 20.09 -33.80 36.85
CA VAL A 194 18.68 -33.59 37.23
C VAL A 194 17.97 -32.58 36.32
N ILE A 195 18.41 -31.32 36.28
CA ILE A 195 17.67 -30.24 35.60
C ILE A 195 17.68 -30.42 34.07
N ILE A 196 18.85 -30.55 33.45
CA ILE A 196 18.98 -30.63 31.99
C ILE A 196 18.20 -31.82 31.39
N PRO A 197 18.19 -33.03 31.98
CA PRO A 197 17.34 -34.13 31.50
C PRO A 197 15.82 -33.91 31.60
N LEU A 198 15.35 -32.98 32.45
CA LEU A 198 13.92 -32.69 32.64
C LEU A 198 13.41 -31.53 31.77
N LEU A 199 14.28 -30.63 31.29
CA LEU A 199 13.86 -29.47 30.51
C LEU A 199 13.23 -29.80 29.14
N PRO A 200 13.77 -30.74 28.33
CA PRO A 200 13.21 -31.03 27.00
C PRO A 200 11.75 -31.48 27.03
N ILE A 201 11.36 -32.35 27.98
CA ILE A 201 9.95 -32.77 28.10
C ILE A 201 9.04 -31.60 28.50
N LEU A 202 9.53 -30.65 29.31
CA LEU A 202 8.77 -29.44 29.64
C LEU A 202 8.55 -28.56 28.40
N PHE A 203 9.55 -28.39 27.54
CA PHE A 203 9.41 -27.64 26.28
C PHE A 203 8.47 -28.33 25.30
N PHE A 204 8.49 -29.66 25.29
CA PHE A 204 7.66 -30.49 24.44
C PHE A 204 6.19 -30.48 24.86
N VAL A 205 5.91 -30.60 26.15
CA VAL A 205 4.54 -30.70 26.68
C VAL A 205 3.92 -29.32 26.92
N ALA A 206 4.65 -28.43 27.60
CA ALA A 206 4.11 -27.16 28.09
C ALA A 206 5.11 -25.99 27.90
N PRO A 207 5.44 -25.61 26.66
CA PRO A 207 6.40 -24.53 26.41
C PRO A 207 5.94 -23.18 26.98
N GLY A 208 4.63 -22.89 26.99
CA GLY A 208 4.07 -21.70 27.64
C GLY A 208 4.27 -21.67 29.16
N LEU A 209 4.28 -22.83 29.83
CA LEU A 209 4.59 -22.90 31.27
C LEU A 209 6.06 -22.52 31.51
N TRP A 210 6.99 -23.10 30.73
CA TRP A 210 8.40 -22.71 30.79
C TRP A 210 8.59 -21.22 30.58
N ARG A 211 7.94 -20.63 29.57
CA ARG A 211 8.02 -19.19 29.27
C ARG A 211 7.61 -18.29 30.44
N ASN A 212 6.76 -18.77 31.34
CA ASN A 212 6.30 -18.01 32.50
C ASN A 212 7.16 -18.25 33.77
N ILE A 213 7.81 -19.42 33.90
CA ILE A 213 8.64 -19.77 35.06
C ILE A 213 10.14 -19.57 34.82
N CYS A 214 10.57 -19.36 33.57
CA CYS A 214 11.98 -19.28 33.21
C CYS A 214 12.70 -18.16 33.98
N PRO A 215 13.80 -18.44 34.71
CA PRO A 215 14.50 -17.42 35.50
C PRO A 215 15.16 -16.36 34.61
N LEU A 216 15.58 -16.72 33.39
CA LEU A 216 16.14 -15.76 32.42
C LEU A 216 15.06 -14.83 31.86
N ALA A 217 13.85 -15.35 31.60
CA ALA A 217 12.73 -14.53 31.17
C ALA A 217 12.25 -13.58 32.28
N ALA A 218 12.19 -14.07 33.53
CA ALA A 218 11.91 -13.25 34.69
C ALA A 218 12.96 -12.13 34.83
N SER A 219 14.25 -12.47 34.82
CA SER A 219 15.35 -11.51 34.95
C SER A 219 15.35 -10.46 33.82
N ASN A 220 15.04 -10.87 32.59
CA ASN A 220 14.88 -9.96 31.46
C ASN A 220 13.68 -9.00 31.61
N GLN A 221 12.62 -9.38 32.32
CA GLN A 221 11.46 -8.51 32.52
C GLN A 221 11.53 -7.70 33.82
N THR A 222 12.46 -8.02 34.72
CA THR A 222 12.68 -7.30 36.00
C THR A 222 12.85 -5.79 35.81
N PRO A 223 13.70 -5.29 34.88
CA PRO A 223 13.86 -3.85 34.66
C PRO A 223 12.58 -3.12 34.32
N ARG A 224 11.70 -3.76 33.55
CA ARG A 224 10.40 -3.21 33.18
C ARG A 224 9.42 -3.23 34.35
N LEU A 225 9.41 -4.31 35.14
CA LEU A 225 8.54 -4.44 36.32
C LEU A 225 8.82 -3.34 37.35
N PHE A 226 10.07 -2.93 37.50
CA PHE A 226 10.51 -1.88 38.43
C PHE A 226 10.68 -0.50 37.78
N GLY A 227 10.33 -0.34 36.49
CA GLY A 227 10.27 0.97 35.82
C GLY A 227 11.60 1.60 35.41
N PHE A 228 12.69 0.83 35.31
CA PHE A 228 14.03 1.36 34.94
C PHE A 228 14.54 0.90 33.56
N THR A 229 13.68 0.29 32.72
CA THR A 229 14.04 -0.08 31.34
C THR A 229 14.14 1.15 30.44
N ARG A 230 15.16 1.20 29.56
CA ARG A 230 15.32 2.25 28.53
C ARG A 230 14.35 2.08 27.37
N GLY A 231 13.83 0.88 27.16
CA GLY A 231 12.84 0.60 26.12
C GLY A 231 13.30 0.96 24.70
N LEU A 232 14.52 0.64 24.31
CA LEU A 232 14.99 0.80 22.94
C LEU A 232 14.37 -0.28 22.02
N THR A 233 14.11 0.05 20.76
CA THR A 233 13.74 -0.96 19.75
C THR A 233 14.93 -1.85 19.44
N ALA A 234 14.68 -3.13 19.16
CA ALA A 234 15.76 -4.04 18.78
C ALA A 234 16.36 -3.58 17.45
N PRO A 235 17.70 -3.45 17.35
CA PRO A 235 18.33 -3.06 16.10
C PRO A 235 18.11 -4.12 15.03
N ASP A 236 18.09 -3.69 13.77
CA ASP A 236 17.85 -4.52 12.59
C ASP A 236 18.67 -5.83 12.56
N PHE A 237 19.94 -5.74 12.95
CA PHE A 237 20.81 -6.92 13.05
C PHE A 237 20.24 -7.97 14.02
N LEU A 238 19.74 -7.56 15.18
CA LEU A 238 19.20 -8.48 16.18
C LEU A 238 17.89 -9.12 15.70
N VAL A 239 17.07 -8.37 14.96
CA VAL A 239 15.82 -8.88 14.36
C VAL A 239 16.11 -9.89 13.25
N LYS A 240 17.07 -9.58 12.37
CA LYS A 240 17.42 -10.41 11.20
C LYS A 240 18.25 -11.64 11.58
N TRP A 241 19.24 -11.49 12.46
CA TRP A 241 20.24 -12.52 12.77
C TRP A 241 20.08 -13.15 14.16
N GLY A 242 19.21 -12.63 15.02
CA GLY A 242 19.08 -13.10 16.40
C GLY A 242 18.82 -14.60 16.52
N PHE A 243 18.01 -15.18 15.63
CA PHE A 243 17.75 -16.62 15.64
C PHE A 243 18.97 -17.46 15.22
N VAL A 244 19.78 -16.97 14.28
CA VAL A 244 21.04 -17.63 13.88
C VAL A 244 22.03 -17.58 15.03
N VAL A 245 22.16 -16.44 15.70
CA VAL A 245 22.98 -16.30 16.92
C VAL A 245 22.52 -17.30 17.99
N ALA A 246 21.22 -17.45 18.19
CA ALA A 246 20.67 -18.42 19.14
C ALA A 246 21.01 -19.88 18.77
N ILE A 247 20.96 -20.24 17.48
CA ILE A 247 21.37 -21.58 16.98
C ILE A 247 22.85 -21.81 17.24
N SER A 248 23.71 -20.86 16.89
CA SER A 248 25.15 -20.95 17.09
C SER A 248 25.51 -21.08 18.57
N LEU A 249 24.86 -20.29 19.43
CA LEU A 249 25.04 -20.38 20.89
C LEU A 249 24.56 -21.72 21.42
N PHE A 250 23.42 -22.25 20.96
CA PHE A 250 22.92 -23.55 21.39
C PHE A 250 23.91 -24.68 21.08
N PHE A 251 24.29 -24.85 19.82
CA PHE A 251 25.19 -25.94 19.41
C PHE A 251 26.60 -25.73 19.96
N GLY A 252 27.10 -24.49 20.01
CA GLY A 252 28.41 -24.18 20.58
C GLY A 252 28.50 -24.52 22.06
N ILE A 253 27.53 -24.04 22.87
CA ILE A 253 27.49 -24.33 24.32
C ILE A 253 27.28 -25.82 24.57
N ALA A 254 26.37 -26.46 23.83
CA ALA A 254 26.09 -27.88 24.00
C ALA A 254 27.28 -28.77 23.60
N ALA A 255 27.99 -28.44 22.51
CA ALA A 255 29.18 -29.16 22.06
C ALA A 255 30.36 -28.98 23.03
N ALA A 256 30.53 -27.77 23.58
CA ALA A 256 31.55 -27.46 24.59
C ALA A 256 31.40 -28.32 25.86
N ARG A 257 30.22 -28.89 26.13
CA ARG A 257 30.02 -29.83 27.26
C ARG A 257 30.84 -31.11 27.14
N LEU A 258 31.20 -31.54 25.94
CA LEU A 258 31.99 -32.76 25.75
C LEU A 258 33.38 -32.65 26.40
N VAL A 259 33.93 -31.44 26.48
CA VAL A 259 35.30 -31.19 26.94
C VAL A 259 35.36 -30.36 28.21
N PHE A 260 34.53 -29.32 28.32
CA PHE A 260 34.71 -28.27 29.35
C PHE A 260 33.65 -28.30 30.45
N PHE A 261 32.37 -28.15 30.10
CA PHE A 261 31.35 -27.84 31.11
C PHE A 261 30.96 -29.03 31.99
N ASN A 262 30.96 -30.27 31.46
CA ASN A 262 30.58 -31.44 32.28
C ASN A 262 31.61 -31.75 33.38
N SER A 263 32.85 -31.28 33.26
CA SER A 263 33.96 -31.57 34.19
C SER A 263 34.32 -30.39 35.11
N SER A 264 33.93 -29.15 34.76
CA SER A 264 34.26 -27.95 35.52
C SER A 264 33.02 -27.21 36.01
N GLY A 265 32.81 -27.24 37.33
CA GLY A 265 31.73 -26.48 37.98
C GLY A 265 31.95 -24.98 37.85
N THR A 266 33.19 -24.50 37.98
CA THR A 266 33.53 -23.08 37.82
C THR A 266 33.21 -22.55 36.43
N LEU A 267 33.59 -23.25 35.36
CA LEU A 267 33.28 -22.82 33.98
C LEU A 267 31.77 -22.83 33.73
N THR A 268 31.06 -23.81 34.27
CA THR A 268 29.59 -23.88 34.19
C THR A 268 28.94 -22.75 34.98
N GLY A 269 29.46 -22.41 36.16
CA GLY A 269 29.00 -21.30 37.00
C GLY A 269 29.21 -19.94 36.32
N ILE A 270 30.35 -19.72 35.67
CA ILE A 270 30.63 -18.52 34.87
C ILE A 270 29.63 -18.40 33.71
N LEU A 271 29.39 -19.48 32.98
CA LEU A 271 28.42 -19.50 31.88
C LEU A 271 27.02 -19.11 32.37
N LEU A 272 26.51 -19.74 33.44
CA LEU A 272 25.17 -19.47 33.96
C LEU A 272 25.05 -18.04 34.50
N SER A 273 26.04 -17.57 35.27
CA SER A 273 26.09 -16.20 35.78
C SER A 273 26.11 -15.18 34.64
N GLY A 274 26.91 -15.42 33.60
CA GLY A 274 26.92 -14.60 32.40
C GLY A 274 25.57 -14.55 31.70
N THR A 275 24.89 -15.69 31.54
CA THR A 275 23.57 -15.73 30.87
C THR A 275 22.47 -14.97 31.60
N ILE A 276 22.41 -15.04 32.94
CA ILE A 276 21.39 -14.28 33.70
C ILE A 276 21.69 -12.78 33.72
N VAL A 277 22.96 -12.39 33.79
CA VAL A 277 23.39 -10.99 33.67
C VAL A 277 23.04 -10.44 32.29
N SER A 278 23.37 -11.15 31.21
CA SER A 278 23.03 -10.73 29.84
C SER A 278 21.52 -10.65 29.61
N ALA A 279 20.74 -11.57 30.19
CA ALA A 279 19.28 -11.50 30.13
C ALA A 279 18.74 -10.24 30.81
N PHE A 280 19.27 -9.90 31.99
CA PHE A 280 18.92 -8.68 32.73
C PHE A 280 19.31 -7.41 31.96
N VAL A 281 20.54 -7.34 31.44
CA VAL A 281 21.03 -6.22 30.62
C VAL A 281 20.19 -6.04 29.36
N GLY A 282 19.83 -7.13 28.67
CA GLY A 282 18.93 -7.07 27.52
C GLY A 282 17.55 -6.48 27.88
N GLY A 283 17.06 -6.75 29.09
CA GLY A 283 15.82 -6.17 29.62
C GLY A 283 15.91 -4.71 30.03
N LEU A 284 17.11 -4.31 30.48
CA LEU A 284 17.43 -2.93 30.82
C LEU A 284 17.45 -2.06 29.57
N LEU A 285 17.93 -2.59 28.43
CA LEU A 285 18.11 -1.83 27.20
C LEU A 285 16.90 -1.90 26.26
N LEU A 286 16.32 -3.08 26.00
CA LEU A 286 15.42 -3.33 24.86
C LEU A 286 13.94 -3.53 25.26
N LYS A 287 13.00 -3.14 24.36
CA LYS A 287 11.55 -3.29 24.58
C LYS A 287 11.10 -4.75 24.63
N GLY A 288 10.20 -5.06 25.57
CA GLY A 288 9.53 -6.36 25.64
C GLY A 288 10.50 -7.52 25.87
N LYS A 289 10.29 -8.65 25.20
CA LYS A 289 11.16 -9.84 25.28
C LYS A 289 12.24 -9.89 24.19
N SER A 290 12.36 -8.84 23.38
CA SER A 290 13.34 -8.76 22.29
C SER A 290 14.78 -8.73 22.80
N GLY A 291 15.01 -8.33 24.05
CA GLY A 291 16.36 -8.28 24.62
C GLY A 291 17.01 -9.63 24.95
N TRP A 292 16.25 -10.72 24.97
CA TRP A 292 16.80 -12.05 25.25
C TRP A 292 15.92 -13.18 24.72
N CYS A 293 14.72 -13.30 25.28
CA CYS A 293 13.86 -14.47 25.13
C CYS A 293 13.28 -14.66 23.73
N SER A 294 13.23 -13.62 22.92
CA SER A 294 12.74 -13.68 21.53
C SER A 294 13.83 -13.43 20.48
N SER A 295 15.09 -13.35 20.89
CA SER A 295 16.24 -13.07 20.03
C SER A 295 17.37 -14.08 20.24
N ILE A 296 18.31 -13.79 21.13
CA ILE A 296 19.60 -14.46 21.28
C ILE A 296 19.62 -15.64 22.25
N CYS A 297 18.51 -15.89 22.97
CA CYS A 297 18.44 -16.97 23.95
C CYS A 297 18.79 -18.34 23.31
N PRO A 298 19.80 -19.09 23.80
CA PRO A 298 20.21 -20.35 23.19
C PRO A 298 19.13 -21.44 23.28
N LEU A 299 18.15 -21.31 24.19
CA LEU A 299 17.03 -22.25 24.29
C LEU A 299 15.87 -21.90 23.36
N LEU A 300 15.88 -20.73 22.71
CA LEU A 300 14.81 -20.29 21.81
C LEU A 300 14.59 -21.25 20.63
N PRO A 301 15.62 -21.72 19.90
CA PRO A 301 15.40 -22.63 18.77
C PRO A 301 14.76 -23.95 19.21
N LEU A 302 15.23 -24.52 20.33
CA LEU A 302 14.68 -25.75 20.90
C LEU A 302 13.23 -25.57 21.38
N GLN A 303 12.95 -24.46 22.06
CA GLN A 303 11.60 -24.09 22.50
C GLN A 303 10.65 -23.92 21.31
N ARG A 304 11.11 -23.31 20.21
CA ARG A 304 10.31 -23.07 19.01
C ARG A 304 9.99 -24.39 18.29
N VAL A 305 11.00 -25.24 18.08
CA VAL A 305 10.81 -26.54 17.41
C VAL A 305 9.83 -27.42 18.18
N TYR A 306 10.01 -27.58 19.49
CA TYR A 306 9.09 -28.40 20.30
C TYR A 306 7.73 -27.73 20.55
N GLY A 307 7.66 -26.40 20.45
CA GLY A 307 6.46 -25.61 20.63
C GLY A 307 5.58 -25.48 19.39
N GLN A 308 5.77 -26.31 18.36
CA GLN A 308 4.98 -26.26 17.12
C GLN A 308 3.49 -26.57 17.35
N THR A 309 3.17 -27.63 18.09
CA THR A 309 1.80 -27.97 18.50
C THR A 309 1.75 -28.34 19.99
N PRO A 310 1.76 -27.35 20.90
CA PRO A 310 1.86 -27.61 22.33
C PRO A 310 0.69 -28.48 22.85
N PHE A 311 0.99 -29.40 23.77
CA PHE A 311 -0.04 -30.18 24.47
C PHE A 311 -0.80 -29.31 25.48
N VAL A 312 -0.08 -28.42 26.17
CA VAL A 312 -0.63 -27.47 27.14
C VAL A 312 -0.30 -26.05 26.71
N THR A 313 -1.33 -25.23 26.55
CA THR A 313 -1.21 -23.80 26.27
C THR A 313 -1.43 -23.01 27.56
N VAL A 314 -0.55 -22.04 27.83
CA VAL A 314 -0.61 -21.18 29.03
C VAL A 314 -0.50 -19.74 28.55
N ALA A 315 -1.43 -18.89 28.99
CA ALA A 315 -1.44 -17.47 28.63
C ALA A 315 -0.12 -16.78 29.06
N ASN A 316 0.35 -15.85 28.22
CA ASN A 316 1.52 -15.04 28.56
C ASN A 316 1.18 -14.06 29.68
N SER A 317 1.96 -14.07 30.76
CA SER A 317 1.78 -13.15 31.90
C SER A 317 2.99 -12.23 32.13
N HIS A 318 3.82 -12.00 31.10
CA HIS A 318 4.94 -11.06 31.13
C HIS A 318 4.67 -9.76 30.35
N CYS A 319 4.16 -9.85 29.11
CA CYS A 319 4.01 -8.68 28.22
C CYS A 319 2.55 -8.26 28.14
N GLN A 320 2.12 -7.32 28.99
CA GLN A 320 0.78 -6.73 28.91
C GLN A 320 0.84 -5.19 28.97
N PRO A 321 0.38 -4.48 27.92
CA PRO A 321 -0.05 -5.02 26.63
C PRO A 321 1.11 -5.65 25.84
N CYS A 322 0.79 -6.47 24.83
CA CYS A 322 1.76 -6.95 23.85
C CYS A 322 2.40 -5.74 23.14
N VAL A 323 3.71 -5.79 22.92
CA VAL A 323 4.47 -4.68 22.30
C VAL A 323 5.02 -5.06 20.91
N GLY A 324 4.51 -6.13 20.29
CA GLY A 324 4.86 -6.51 18.92
C GLY A 324 6.35 -6.81 18.66
N CYS A 325 7.15 -7.11 19.68
CA CYS A 325 8.61 -7.03 19.61
C CYS A 325 9.33 -8.06 18.70
N THR A 326 8.60 -9.00 18.09
CA THR A 326 9.15 -9.95 17.11
C THR A 326 8.02 -10.44 16.21
N LYS A 327 8.32 -10.64 14.91
CA LYS A 327 7.44 -11.34 13.97
C LYS A 327 7.13 -12.75 14.48
N ASN A 328 5.92 -13.24 14.23
CA ASN A 328 5.45 -14.59 14.57
C ASN A 328 5.78 -14.98 16.03
N CYS A 329 5.49 -14.10 17.00
CA CYS A 329 5.83 -14.31 18.40
C CYS A 329 5.04 -15.48 19.02
N TYR A 330 5.75 -16.45 19.63
CA TYR A 330 5.12 -17.58 20.34
C TYR A 330 4.22 -17.10 21.49
N ASP A 331 4.62 -16.07 22.22
CA ASP A 331 3.81 -15.56 23.34
C ASP A 331 2.56 -14.81 22.90
N PHE A 332 2.46 -14.43 21.63
CA PHE A 332 1.30 -13.74 21.08
C PHE A 332 0.27 -14.75 20.58
N ASN A 333 0.68 -15.69 19.71
CA ASN A 333 -0.19 -16.76 19.21
C ASN A 333 0.54 -18.12 19.26
N PRO A 334 0.51 -18.82 20.41
CA PRO A 334 1.34 -20.01 20.65
C PRO A 334 0.94 -21.23 19.82
N ARG A 335 -0.30 -21.28 19.29
CA ARG A 335 -0.77 -22.42 18.48
C ARG A 335 -0.37 -22.33 17.02
N VAL A 336 -0.09 -21.13 16.51
CA VAL A 336 0.18 -20.90 15.09
C VAL A 336 1.59 -20.36 14.81
N ALA A 337 2.26 -19.77 15.79
CA ALA A 337 3.49 -19.01 15.58
C ALA A 337 4.60 -19.75 14.84
N TYR A 338 4.74 -21.07 15.04
CA TYR A 338 5.74 -21.86 14.32
C TYR A 338 5.32 -22.15 12.87
N GLN A 339 4.03 -22.47 12.63
CA GLN A 339 3.50 -22.68 11.29
C GLN A 339 3.58 -21.40 10.45
N ALA A 340 3.20 -20.26 11.02
CA ALA A 340 3.36 -18.94 10.40
C ALA A 340 4.82 -18.62 10.03
N THR A 341 5.80 -19.16 10.79
CA THR A 341 7.23 -19.00 10.47
C THR A 341 7.69 -19.92 9.34
N LEU A 342 7.14 -21.14 9.25
CA LEU A 342 7.48 -22.10 8.19
C LEU A 342 6.88 -21.70 6.83
N HIS A 343 5.70 -21.09 6.84
CA HIS A 343 5.00 -20.58 5.66
C HIS A 343 5.23 -19.08 5.41
N ASP A 344 6.24 -18.50 6.06
CA ASP A 344 6.60 -17.09 5.85
C ASP A 344 7.13 -16.89 4.43
N LYS A 345 6.75 -15.77 3.79
CA LYS A 345 7.18 -15.43 2.43
C LYS A 345 8.69 -15.20 2.36
N ASP A 346 9.34 -14.77 3.45
CA ASP A 346 10.80 -14.61 3.49
C ASP A 346 11.50 -15.95 3.80
N PRO A 347 12.27 -16.52 2.85
CA PRO A 347 12.93 -17.81 3.04
C PRO A 347 13.88 -17.86 4.23
N LYS A 348 14.44 -16.72 4.68
CA LYS A 348 15.34 -16.69 5.84
C LYS A 348 14.63 -17.14 7.12
N TRP A 349 13.35 -16.82 7.25
CA TRP A 349 12.57 -17.20 8.42
C TRP A 349 12.33 -18.71 8.46
N SER A 350 11.93 -19.31 7.35
CA SER A 350 11.68 -20.76 7.28
C SER A 350 12.98 -21.57 7.25
N ALA A 351 13.97 -21.19 6.44
CA ALA A 351 15.23 -21.93 6.24
C ALA A 351 16.03 -22.11 7.54
N THR A 352 16.13 -21.08 8.37
CA THR A 352 16.86 -21.17 9.65
C THR A 352 16.21 -22.14 10.63
N ARG A 353 14.88 -22.32 10.58
CA ARG A 353 14.16 -23.30 11.41
C ARG A 353 14.30 -24.71 10.85
N LYS A 354 14.28 -24.88 9.53
CA LYS A 354 14.61 -26.16 8.88
C LYS A 354 16.02 -26.61 9.24
N LEU A 355 17.01 -25.73 9.14
CA LEU A 355 18.41 -26.03 9.45
C LEU A 355 18.62 -26.47 10.90
N PHE A 356 18.00 -25.77 11.86
CA PHE A 356 18.11 -26.16 13.27
C PHE A 356 17.43 -27.51 13.54
N ALA A 357 16.22 -27.72 13.03
CA ALA A 357 15.48 -28.97 13.21
C ALA A 357 16.19 -30.17 12.56
N SER A 358 16.79 -29.98 11.38
CA SER A 358 17.51 -31.02 10.65
C SER A 358 18.84 -31.41 11.31
N ALA A 359 19.54 -30.45 11.92
CA ALA A 359 20.79 -30.69 12.64
C ALA A 359 20.60 -31.42 13.99
N LEU A 360 19.44 -31.22 14.63
CA LEU A 360 19.23 -31.61 16.03
C LEU A 360 19.36 -33.12 16.31
N PRO A 361 18.80 -34.06 15.52
CA PRO A 361 18.93 -35.50 15.79
C PRO A 361 20.36 -36.00 15.70
N GLY A 362 21.08 -35.60 14.64
CA GLY A 362 22.50 -35.90 14.46
C GLY A 362 23.34 -35.36 15.61
N PHE A 363 23.08 -34.12 16.02
CA PHE A 363 23.76 -33.53 17.17
C PHE A 363 23.54 -34.31 18.46
N VAL A 364 22.29 -34.66 18.79
CA VAL A 364 21.95 -35.38 20.03
C VAL A 364 22.56 -36.78 20.02
N LEU A 365 22.46 -37.51 18.91
CA LEU A 365 23.04 -38.84 18.77
C LEU A 365 24.56 -38.80 18.89
N GLY A 366 25.22 -37.94 18.11
CA GLY A 366 26.67 -37.76 18.13
C GLY A 366 27.16 -37.34 19.51
N PHE A 367 26.47 -36.40 20.17
CA PHE A 367 26.81 -35.97 21.52
C PHE A 367 26.87 -37.15 22.50
N PHE A 368 25.84 -38.00 22.55
CA PHE A 368 25.81 -39.13 23.49
C PHE A 368 26.75 -40.29 23.10
N MET A 369 27.03 -40.49 21.81
CA MET A 369 28.00 -41.50 21.37
C MET A 369 29.44 -41.12 21.69
N LEU A 370 29.74 -39.82 21.68
CA LEU A 370 31.08 -39.29 21.96
C LEU A 370 31.28 -38.97 23.45
N LEU A 371 30.19 -38.91 24.22
CA LEU A 371 30.23 -38.59 25.64
C LEU A 371 31.01 -39.67 26.42
N GLY A 372 32.17 -39.28 26.96
CA GLY A 372 33.02 -40.15 27.78
C GLY A 372 34.19 -40.80 27.04
N GLN A 373 34.40 -40.50 25.75
CA GLN A 373 35.62 -40.92 25.04
C GLN A 373 36.84 -40.12 25.53
N THR A 374 37.92 -40.80 25.93
CA THR A 374 39.13 -40.19 26.51
C THR A 374 40.41 -40.40 25.70
N GLY A 375 40.35 -41.12 24.56
CA GLY A 375 41.53 -41.61 23.83
C GLY A 375 41.96 -40.84 22.57
N GLY A 376 41.28 -39.76 22.18
CA GLY A 376 41.54 -39.04 20.91
C GLY A 376 41.80 -37.54 21.07
N SER A 377 42.35 -36.90 20.03
CA SER A 377 42.50 -35.44 19.97
C SER A 377 41.12 -34.75 20.08
N ARG A 378 41.06 -33.61 20.79
CA ARG A 378 39.83 -32.81 20.93
C ARG A 378 39.25 -32.40 19.57
N VAL A 379 40.11 -32.15 18.59
CA VAL A 379 39.72 -31.81 17.22
C VAL A 379 38.97 -32.98 16.59
N HIS A 380 39.51 -34.19 16.72
CA HIS A 380 38.90 -35.40 16.18
C HIS A 380 37.49 -35.67 16.74
N LEU A 381 37.29 -35.39 18.03
CA LEU A 381 35.99 -35.51 18.68
C LEU A 381 34.95 -34.53 18.09
N TYR A 382 35.35 -33.29 17.79
CA TYR A 382 34.45 -32.32 17.15
C TYR A 382 34.21 -32.61 15.66
N GLU A 383 35.21 -33.14 14.94
CA GLU A 383 35.04 -33.63 13.57
C GLU A 383 33.99 -34.74 13.50
N GLN A 384 34.09 -35.74 14.40
CA GLN A 384 33.09 -36.81 14.48
C GLN A 384 31.70 -36.26 14.80
N LEU A 385 31.58 -35.32 15.73
CA LEU A 385 30.29 -34.66 16.02
C LEU A 385 29.74 -33.93 14.80
N GLY A 386 30.61 -33.23 14.05
CA GLY A 386 30.26 -32.56 12.81
C GLY A 386 29.72 -33.52 11.75
N LEU A 387 30.31 -34.70 11.60
CA LEU A 387 29.84 -35.73 10.67
C LEU A 387 28.42 -36.21 10.99
N TYR A 388 28.09 -36.46 12.27
CA TYR A 388 26.72 -36.80 12.67
C TYR A 388 25.72 -35.69 12.32
N VAL A 389 26.10 -34.43 12.56
CA VAL A 389 25.25 -33.26 12.26
C VAL A 389 25.04 -33.11 10.75
N VAL A 390 26.11 -33.14 9.96
CA VAL A 390 26.04 -33.02 8.48
C VAL A 390 25.26 -34.17 7.88
N GLY A 391 25.44 -35.41 8.36
CA GLY A 391 24.66 -36.56 7.92
C GLY A 391 23.15 -36.40 8.19
N SER A 392 22.78 -35.86 9.34
CA SER A 392 21.38 -35.55 9.69
C SER A 392 20.80 -34.45 8.80
N ILE A 393 21.54 -33.36 8.57
CA ILE A 393 21.14 -32.27 7.67
C ILE A 393 20.95 -32.79 6.24
N GLY A 394 21.92 -33.55 5.73
CA GLY A 394 21.85 -34.13 4.39
C GLY A 394 20.66 -35.06 4.22
N THR A 395 20.37 -35.90 5.23
CA THR A 395 19.19 -36.77 5.24
C THR A 395 17.89 -35.97 5.21
N PHE A 396 17.78 -34.89 5.99
CA PHE A 396 16.60 -34.02 5.98
C PHE A 396 16.32 -33.45 4.60
N TYR A 397 17.31 -32.80 3.99
CA TYR A 397 17.12 -32.15 2.69
C TYR A 397 16.96 -33.16 1.55
N ALA A 398 17.57 -34.35 1.65
CA ALA A 398 17.27 -35.45 0.74
C ALA A 398 15.81 -35.89 0.85
N LEU A 399 15.26 -36.00 2.07
CA LEU A 399 13.85 -36.34 2.27
C LEU A 399 12.90 -35.21 1.84
N ASP A 400 13.24 -33.94 2.09
CA ASP A 400 12.47 -32.76 1.65
C ASP A 400 12.40 -32.72 0.10
N ALA A 401 13.47 -33.13 -0.58
CA ALA A 401 13.53 -33.20 -2.04
C ALA A 401 12.84 -34.44 -2.64
N LEU A 402 12.93 -35.60 -1.97
CA LEU A 402 12.43 -36.87 -2.50
C LEU A 402 10.97 -37.16 -2.13
N LEU A 403 10.50 -36.67 -0.97
CA LEU A 403 9.16 -36.96 -0.46
C LEU A 403 8.25 -35.74 -0.60
N ARG A 404 7.01 -35.97 -1.06
CA ARG A 404 5.96 -34.94 -1.10
C ARG A 404 5.30 -34.74 0.27
N VAL A 405 6.09 -34.61 1.31
CA VAL A 405 5.63 -34.39 2.69
C VAL A 405 5.75 -32.90 2.99
N SER A 406 4.82 -32.35 3.76
CA SER A 406 4.91 -30.96 4.15
C SER A 406 6.16 -30.68 4.99
N THR A 407 6.72 -29.48 4.84
CA THR A 407 7.89 -29.06 5.64
C THR A 407 7.59 -29.13 7.14
N ALA A 408 6.36 -28.81 7.57
CA ALA A 408 6.00 -28.83 8.99
C ALA A 408 6.03 -30.25 9.58
N LEU A 409 5.60 -31.26 8.81
CA LEU A 409 5.66 -32.67 9.21
C LEU A 409 7.08 -33.19 9.22
N LEU A 410 7.90 -32.83 8.22
CA LEU A 410 9.29 -33.26 8.16
C LEU A 410 10.10 -32.69 9.34
N VAL A 411 9.88 -31.42 9.68
CA VAL A 411 10.45 -30.78 10.87
C VAL A 411 9.98 -31.47 12.16
N ALA A 412 8.69 -31.77 12.29
CA ALA A 412 8.16 -32.49 13.45
C ALA A 412 8.72 -33.91 13.58
N PHE A 413 8.95 -34.60 12.45
CA PHE A 413 9.55 -35.94 12.45
C PHE A 413 10.99 -35.91 12.96
N PHE A 414 11.82 -35.00 12.45
CA PHE A 414 13.19 -34.84 12.92
C PHE A 414 13.24 -34.40 14.40
N ALA A 415 12.41 -33.44 14.80
CA ALA A 415 12.31 -33.04 16.21
C ALA A 415 11.89 -34.20 17.13
N SER A 416 10.95 -35.04 16.68
CA SER A 416 10.51 -36.26 17.38
C SER A 416 11.64 -37.29 17.50
N GLY A 417 12.43 -37.46 16.44
CA GLY A 417 13.64 -38.28 16.46
C GLY A 417 14.64 -37.77 17.49
N ALA A 418 14.93 -36.47 17.50
CA ALA A 418 15.86 -35.86 18.45
C ALA A 418 15.44 -36.07 19.92
N ILE A 419 14.17 -35.81 20.26
CA ILE A 419 13.70 -35.97 21.65
C ILE A 419 13.67 -37.45 22.07
N SER A 420 13.33 -38.35 21.15
CA SER A 420 13.34 -39.80 21.40
C SER A 420 14.75 -40.33 21.64
N ILE A 421 15.72 -39.93 20.80
CA ILE A 421 17.14 -40.26 20.98
C ILE A 421 17.64 -39.66 22.30
N PHE A 422 17.28 -38.42 22.62
CA PHE A 422 17.67 -37.79 23.87
C PHE A 422 17.19 -38.60 25.08
N TYR A 423 15.90 -38.96 25.15
CA TYR A 423 15.35 -39.74 26.26
C TYR A 423 15.79 -41.20 26.28
N TRP A 424 16.26 -41.75 25.16
CA TRP A 424 16.93 -43.04 25.14
C TRP A 424 18.11 -43.05 26.13
N TYR A 425 18.99 -42.05 26.06
CA TYR A 425 20.14 -41.91 26.96
C TYR A 425 19.77 -41.25 28.30
N ALA A 426 18.98 -40.16 28.27
CA ALA A 426 18.65 -39.39 29.45
C ALA A 426 17.81 -40.16 30.48
N SER A 427 16.97 -41.12 30.04
CA SER A 427 16.23 -42.00 30.94
C SER A 427 17.15 -42.82 31.88
N VAL A 428 18.33 -43.20 31.42
CA VAL A 428 19.33 -43.92 32.23
C VAL A 428 19.95 -42.96 33.26
N ILE A 429 20.25 -41.73 32.84
CA ILE A 429 20.77 -40.68 33.71
C ILE A 429 19.76 -40.34 34.81
N LEU A 430 18.48 -40.23 34.47
CA LEU A 430 17.41 -39.97 35.43
C LEU A 430 17.26 -41.13 36.44
N ALA A 431 17.29 -42.38 35.98
CA ALA A 431 17.22 -43.54 36.87
C ALA A 431 18.42 -43.60 37.83
N GLN A 432 19.63 -43.28 37.35
CA GLN A 432 20.82 -43.19 38.19
C GLN A 432 20.74 -42.03 39.19
N SER A 433 20.25 -40.87 38.76
CA SER A 433 20.11 -39.70 39.63
C SER A 433 19.06 -39.94 40.72
N PHE A 434 17.97 -40.63 40.39
CA PHE A 434 16.97 -41.05 41.36
C PHE A 434 17.57 -41.97 42.43
N LEU A 435 18.40 -42.94 42.02
CA LEU A 435 19.17 -43.77 42.95
C LEU A 435 20.10 -42.94 43.83
N THR A 436 20.83 -41.98 43.27
CA THR A 436 21.75 -41.11 44.04
C THR A 436 21.01 -40.27 45.09
N VAL A 437 19.80 -39.80 44.79
CA VAL A 437 19.03 -38.93 45.69
C VAL A 437 18.24 -39.72 46.74
N THR A 438 17.63 -40.85 46.36
CA THR A 438 16.70 -41.60 47.21
C THR A 438 17.31 -42.85 47.85
N GLY A 439 18.45 -43.33 47.34
CA GLY A 439 19.03 -44.62 47.70
C GLY A 439 18.33 -45.83 47.07
N VAL A 440 17.26 -45.63 46.28
CA VAL A 440 16.46 -46.71 45.71
C VAL A 440 16.79 -46.94 44.23
N ALA A 441 17.17 -48.17 43.87
CA ALA A 441 17.49 -48.53 42.48
C ALA A 441 16.22 -48.92 41.71
N ILE A 442 15.80 -48.08 40.76
CA ILE A 442 14.64 -48.35 39.88
C ILE A 442 15.06 -48.36 38.40
N PRO A 443 15.95 -49.27 37.96
CA PRO A 443 16.49 -49.25 36.60
C PRO A 443 15.43 -49.54 35.52
N TRP A 444 14.32 -50.19 35.87
CA TRP A 444 13.22 -50.47 34.95
C TRP A 444 12.45 -49.22 34.52
N VAL A 445 12.50 -48.12 35.30
CA VAL A 445 11.76 -46.87 35.02
C VAL A 445 12.13 -46.25 33.67
N ARG A 446 13.31 -46.58 33.13
CA ARG A 446 13.77 -46.13 31.82
C ARG A 446 12.84 -46.56 30.69
N TRP A 447 12.22 -47.74 30.80
CA TRP A 447 11.34 -48.28 29.76
C TRP A 447 9.99 -47.54 29.70
N PRO A 448 9.27 -47.33 30.82
CA PRO A 448 8.10 -46.45 30.84
C PRO A 448 8.38 -45.03 30.32
N ILE A 449 9.50 -44.41 30.72
CA ILE A 449 9.86 -43.06 30.24
C ILE A 449 9.98 -43.05 28.71
N ARG A 450 10.71 -44.01 28.13
CA ARG A 450 10.87 -44.13 26.66
C ARG A 450 9.53 -44.38 25.96
N ALA A 451 8.71 -45.29 26.50
CA ALA A 451 7.40 -45.60 25.95
C ALA A 451 6.46 -44.38 25.96
N ILE A 452 6.45 -43.61 27.05
CA ILE A 452 5.65 -42.39 27.17
C ILE A 452 6.13 -41.33 26.16
N VAL A 453 7.44 -41.09 26.07
CA VAL A 453 7.99 -40.12 25.11
C VAL A 453 7.64 -40.53 23.68
N TRP A 454 7.80 -41.81 23.33
CA TRP A 454 7.45 -42.32 22.01
C TRP A 454 5.96 -42.14 21.69
N ALA A 455 5.07 -42.51 22.63
CA ALA A 455 3.63 -42.31 22.47
C ALA A 455 3.28 -40.82 22.29
N LEU A 456 3.87 -39.92 23.09
CA LEU A 456 3.66 -38.49 22.95
C LEU A 456 4.17 -37.97 21.59
N THR A 457 5.32 -38.44 21.09
CA THR A 457 5.82 -38.02 19.77
C THR A 457 4.90 -38.44 18.62
N LEU A 458 4.32 -39.65 18.67
CA LEU A 458 3.33 -40.08 17.67
C LEU A 458 2.07 -39.21 17.69
N ILE A 459 1.56 -38.91 18.89
CA ILE A 459 0.41 -38.01 19.06
C ILE A 459 0.76 -36.62 18.54
N TRP A 460 1.97 -36.13 18.81
CA TRP A 460 2.43 -34.80 18.41
C TRP A 460 2.58 -34.65 16.89
N ILE A 461 3.10 -35.67 16.19
CA ILE A 461 3.15 -35.69 14.72
C ILE A 461 1.73 -35.63 14.15
N SER A 462 0.80 -36.41 14.72
CA SER A 462 -0.61 -36.37 14.31
C SER A 462 -1.26 -35.01 14.55
N ARG A 463 -1.05 -34.40 15.72
CA ARG A 463 -1.52 -33.03 16.03
C ARG A 463 -0.95 -32.01 15.05
N THR A 464 0.32 -32.16 14.68
CA THR A 464 0.99 -31.27 13.72
C THR A 464 0.36 -31.35 12.34
N TYR A 465 0.05 -32.55 11.86
CA TYR A 465 -0.69 -32.76 10.61
C TYR A 465 -2.03 -32.00 10.57
N PHE A 466 -2.87 -32.19 11.60
CA PHE A 466 -4.19 -31.54 11.65
C PHE A 466 -4.10 -30.03 11.83
N THR A 467 -3.15 -29.57 12.66
CA THR A 467 -2.97 -28.13 12.91
C THR A 467 -2.46 -27.42 11.65
N GLU A 468 -1.54 -28.02 10.91
CA GLU A 468 -1.06 -27.48 9.63
C GLU A 468 -2.19 -27.40 8.59
N ARG A 469 -3.02 -28.44 8.46
CA ARG A 469 -4.18 -28.39 7.55
C ARG A 469 -5.13 -27.26 7.87
N ARG A 470 -5.52 -27.10 9.14
CA ARG A 470 -6.37 -25.98 9.58
C ARG A 470 -5.71 -24.63 9.33
N PHE A 471 -4.40 -24.53 9.57
CA PHE A 471 -3.66 -23.32 9.27
C PHE A 471 -3.71 -22.99 7.79
N LEU A 472 -3.50 -23.97 6.90
CA LEU A 472 -3.60 -23.77 5.46
C LEU A 472 -5.03 -23.42 5.02
N GLU A 473 -6.04 -24.06 5.61
CA GLU A 473 -7.46 -23.77 5.36
C GLU A 473 -7.84 -22.33 5.77
N GLU A 474 -7.26 -21.76 6.83
CA GLU A 474 -7.53 -20.37 7.24
C GLU A 474 -6.63 -19.34 6.55
N SER A 475 -5.36 -19.70 6.32
CA SER A 475 -4.38 -18.82 5.67
C SER A 475 -4.60 -18.71 4.17
N ASN A 476 -5.23 -19.74 3.62
CA ASN A 476 -5.49 -19.90 2.20
C ASN A 476 -6.87 -20.55 2.08
N PRO A 477 -7.96 -19.80 2.36
CA PRO A 477 -9.31 -20.35 2.32
C PRO A 477 -9.55 -21.00 0.98
N ALA A 478 -9.43 -22.34 0.97
CA ALA A 478 -9.93 -23.14 -0.12
C ALA A 478 -11.40 -22.74 -0.23
N PRO A 479 -11.87 -22.35 -1.41
CA PRO A 479 -13.22 -21.85 -1.57
C PRO A 479 -14.19 -22.97 -1.13
N VAL A 480 -14.68 -22.89 0.12
CA VAL A 480 -15.64 -23.84 0.69
C VAL A 480 -16.84 -23.82 -0.24
N PRO A 481 -17.16 -24.91 -0.97
CA PRO A 481 -18.30 -24.91 -1.86
C PRO A 481 -19.54 -24.64 -1.02
N VAL A 482 -20.05 -23.42 -1.10
CA VAL A 482 -21.48 -23.17 -0.98
C VAL A 482 -22.07 -24.06 -2.05
N THR A 483 -22.85 -25.05 -1.61
CA THR A 483 -23.69 -25.86 -2.47
C THR A 483 -24.73 -24.91 -3.06
N LEU A 484 -24.34 -24.18 -4.11
CA LEU A 484 -25.25 -23.46 -4.97
C LEU A 484 -26.17 -24.52 -5.59
N ALA A 485 -27.47 -24.33 -5.45
CA ALA A 485 -28.41 -25.08 -6.27
C ALA A 485 -28.04 -24.82 -7.73
N PRO A 486 -27.79 -25.84 -8.56
CA PRO A 486 -27.43 -25.61 -9.94
C PRO A 486 -28.72 -25.31 -10.73
N LYS A 487 -28.73 -24.18 -11.45
CA LYS A 487 -29.46 -23.83 -12.69
C LYS A 487 -29.60 -22.30 -12.72
N GLY A 488 -29.43 -21.55 -13.80
CA GLY A 488 -29.15 -21.68 -15.24
C GLY A 488 -29.11 -20.20 -15.72
N ALA A 489 -28.49 -19.75 -16.80
CA ALA A 489 -28.22 -20.35 -18.09
C ALA A 489 -26.87 -19.83 -18.60
N LYS A 490 -26.01 -20.73 -19.09
CA LYS A 490 -24.90 -20.34 -19.95
C LYS A 490 -25.49 -20.10 -21.34
N VAL A 491 -25.64 -18.84 -21.74
CA VAL A 491 -25.81 -18.47 -23.14
C VAL A 491 -24.45 -18.64 -23.82
N ALA A 492 -24.15 -19.89 -24.20
CA ALA A 492 -23.01 -20.20 -25.05
C ALA A 492 -23.42 -19.98 -26.50
N SER A 493 -23.22 -18.77 -27.04
CA SER A 493 -23.24 -18.58 -28.49
C SER A 493 -21.98 -19.24 -29.07
N LYS A 494 -22.12 -20.39 -29.72
CA LYS A 494 -21.05 -20.97 -30.55
C LYS A 494 -20.87 -20.10 -31.80
N ALA A 495 -19.90 -19.18 -31.76
CA ALA A 495 -19.39 -18.54 -32.98
C ALA A 495 -18.17 -19.32 -33.48
N LYS A 496 -18.07 -19.48 -34.81
CA LYS A 496 -16.94 -20.13 -35.50
C LYS A 496 -15.63 -19.37 -35.24
N ALA A 497 -14.54 -20.13 -35.09
CA ALA A 497 -13.18 -19.61 -34.99
C ALA A 497 -12.83 -18.72 -36.20
N GLY A 498 -12.40 -17.50 -35.91
CA GLY A 498 -11.77 -16.60 -36.88
C GLY A 498 -10.69 -15.79 -36.16
N ASP A 499 -9.48 -15.81 -36.72
CA ASP A 499 -8.25 -14.96 -36.61
C ASP A 499 -7.93 -14.06 -35.41
N LEU A 500 -8.76 -13.93 -34.38
CA LEU A 500 -8.45 -13.18 -33.15
C LEU A 500 -8.31 -14.09 -31.95
N SER A 501 -7.22 -13.92 -31.21
CA SER A 501 -6.95 -14.69 -30.00
C SER A 501 -6.26 -13.87 -28.92
N VAL A 502 -6.54 -14.22 -27.66
CA VAL A 502 -5.81 -13.74 -26.49
C VAL A 502 -5.04 -14.91 -25.90
N HIS A 503 -3.74 -14.74 -25.74
CA HIS A 503 -2.85 -15.72 -25.14
C HIS A 503 -2.47 -15.28 -23.73
N PHE A 504 -2.95 -16.01 -22.71
CA PHE A 504 -2.69 -15.76 -21.30
C PHE A 504 -1.45 -16.51 -20.78
N VAL A 505 -0.54 -15.77 -20.16
CA VAL A 505 0.69 -16.26 -19.49
C VAL A 505 0.50 -16.14 -17.97
N PRO A 506 0.91 -17.12 -17.13
CA PRO A 506 1.81 -18.25 -17.42
C PRO A 506 1.13 -19.57 -17.83
N ASP A 507 -0.19 -19.64 -17.84
CA ASP A 507 -0.92 -20.90 -18.10
C ASP A 507 -0.93 -21.33 -19.58
N ASP A 508 -0.30 -20.54 -20.46
CA ASP A 508 -0.10 -20.77 -21.90
C ASP A 508 -1.42 -21.07 -22.64
N LYS A 509 -2.49 -20.39 -22.21
CA LYS A 509 -3.86 -20.63 -22.67
C LYS A 509 -4.22 -19.64 -23.77
N VAL A 510 -4.65 -20.17 -24.92
CA VAL A 510 -5.11 -19.37 -26.06
C VAL A 510 -6.63 -19.40 -26.16
N ALA A 511 -7.24 -18.23 -26.17
CA ALA A 511 -8.68 -18.04 -26.17
C ALA A 511 -9.13 -17.28 -27.43
N SER A 512 -10.13 -17.78 -28.14
CA SER A 512 -10.68 -17.09 -29.32
C SER A 512 -11.44 -15.83 -28.93
N ALA A 513 -11.22 -14.70 -29.59
CA ALA A 513 -11.91 -13.45 -29.30
C ALA A 513 -12.78 -12.98 -30.48
N LYS A 514 -13.67 -12.00 -30.21
CA LYS A 514 -14.35 -11.24 -31.26
C LYS A 514 -13.71 -9.86 -31.35
N VAL A 515 -13.76 -9.22 -32.52
CA VAL A 515 -13.41 -7.81 -32.65
C VAL A 515 -14.24 -6.99 -31.65
N GLY A 516 -13.59 -6.06 -30.96
CA GLY A 516 -14.17 -5.22 -29.93
C GLY A 516 -14.18 -5.83 -28.52
N SER A 517 -14.04 -7.15 -28.35
CA SER A 517 -14.01 -7.78 -27.02
C SER A 517 -12.84 -7.26 -26.19
N SER A 518 -13.10 -6.93 -24.93
CA SER A 518 -12.03 -6.57 -23.99
C SER A 518 -11.24 -7.81 -23.54
N VAL A 519 -9.96 -7.64 -23.21
CA VAL A 519 -9.13 -8.70 -22.61
C VAL A 519 -9.79 -9.23 -21.32
N LEU A 520 -10.44 -8.35 -20.55
CA LEU A 520 -11.20 -8.74 -19.35
C LEU A 520 -12.35 -9.70 -19.68
N GLU A 521 -13.18 -9.40 -20.67
CA GLU A 521 -14.29 -10.28 -21.08
C GLU A 521 -13.79 -11.66 -21.53
N VAL A 522 -12.70 -11.68 -22.29
CA VAL A 522 -12.09 -12.94 -22.75
C VAL A 522 -11.57 -13.72 -21.54
N ALA A 523 -10.86 -13.07 -20.63
CA ALA A 523 -10.35 -13.68 -19.40
C ALA A 523 -11.49 -14.25 -18.52
N GLU A 524 -12.56 -13.49 -18.30
CA GLU A 524 -13.73 -13.92 -17.51
C GLU A 524 -14.44 -15.12 -18.15
N ARG A 525 -14.65 -15.09 -19.47
CA ARG A 525 -15.31 -16.18 -20.21
C ARG A 525 -14.52 -17.48 -20.12
N GLU A 526 -13.19 -17.36 -20.15
CA GLU A 526 -12.28 -18.49 -20.04
C GLU A 526 -12.03 -18.92 -18.57
N GLY A 527 -12.50 -18.15 -17.59
CA GLY A 527 -12.30 -18.44 -16.17
C GLY A 527 -10.88 -18.15 -15.66
N GLU A 528 -10.15 -17.25 -16.33
CA GLU A 528 -8.88 -16.73 -15.85
C GLU A 528 -9.06 -15.93 -14.55
N THR A 529 -8.06 -15.98 -13.68
CA THR A 529 -8.08 -15.24 -12.42
C THR A 529 -7.67 -13.79 -12.64
N ILE A 530 -8.62 -12.97 -13.09
CA ILE A 530 -8.49 -11.52 -13.21
C ILE A 530 -9.61 -10.84 -12.43
N GLU A 531 -9.28 -9.71 -11.80
CA GLU A 531 -10.24 -8.99 -10.97
C GLU A 531 -11.03 -7.98 -11.79
N ALA A 532 -12.31 -8.26 -12.03
CA ALA A 532 -13.17 -7.30 -12.70
C ALA A 532 -13.37 -6.05 -11.83
N GLY A 533 -12.89 -4.92 -12.36
CA GLY A 533 -13.04 -3.61 -11.77
C GLY A 533 -14.29 -2.87 -12.21
N CYS A 534 -14.12 -1.57 -12.40
CA CYS A 534 -15.17 -0.66 -12.86
C CYS A 534 -15.48 -0.76 -14.36
N ARG A 535 -14.76 -1.55 -15.13
CA ARG A 535 -14.88 -1.64 -16.60
C ARG A 535 -14.72 -0.33 -17.39
N MET A 536 -14.13 0.71 -16.79
CA MET A 536 -13.85 2.00 -17.46
C MET A 536 -12.36 2.38 -17.41
N GLY A 537 -11.49 1.47 -16.97
CA GLY A 537 -10.07 1.78 -16.78
C GLY A 537 -9.75 2.75 -15.64
N VAL A 538 -10.74 3.39 -14.99
CA VAL A 538 -10.50 4.41 -13.96
C VAL A 538 -10.21 3.89 -12.54
N CYS A 539 -10.59 2.64 -12.26
CA CYS A 539 -10.47 2.07 -10.92
C CYS A 539 -9.09 1.54 -10.60
N GLY A 540 -8.42 0.93 -11.58
CA GLY A 540 -7.13 0.27 -11.41
C GLY A 540 -7.17 -1.21 -10.95
N ALA A 541 -8.31 -1.92 -11.05
CA ALA A 541 -8.44 -3.28 -10.50
C ALA A 541 -7.92 -4.39 -11.43
N ASP A 542 -7.94 -4.17 -12.74
CA ASP A 542 -7.64 -5.17 -13.78
C ASP A 542 -6.44 -4.83 -14.68
N PRO A 543 -5.29 -4.38 -14.15
CA PRO A 543 -4.13 -4.13 -14.99
C PRO A 543 -3.53 -5.45 -15.53
N VAL A 544 -3.19 -5.47 -16.81
CA VAL A 544 -2.54 -6.59 -17.50
C VAL A 544 -1.33 -6.09 -18.30
N ALA A 545 -0.24 -6.84 -18.28
CA ALA A 545 0.91 -6.53 -19.12
C ALA A 545 0.71 -7.11 -20.52
N ILE A 546 0.81 -6.24 -21.54
CA ILE A 546 0.84 -6.67 -22.93
C ILE A 546 2.28 -7.06 -23.26
N LEU A 547 2.48 -8.34 -23.57
CA LEU A 547 3.79 -8.88 -23.91
C LEU A 547 4.06 -8.76 -25.41
N GLU A 548 3.06 -9.06 -26.24
CA GLU A 548 3.11 -9.02 -27.70
C GLU A 548 1.73 -8.62 -28.26
N GLY A 549 1.68 -7.96 -29.42
CA GLY A 549 0.42 -7.58 -30.08
C GLY A 549 -0.27 -6.36 -29.48
N ALA A 550 0.47 -5.32 -29.06
CA ALA A 550 -0.15 -4.10 -28.54
C ALA A 550 -0.88 -3.30 -29.64
N GLU A 551 -0.37 -3.35 -30.87
CA GLU A 551 -0.93 -2.78 -32.09
C GLU A 551 -2.27 -3.42 -32.51
N CYS A 552 -2.53 -4.63 -32.01
CA CYS A 552 -3.77 -5.36 -32.19
C CYS A 552 -4.89 -4.88 -31.24
N LEU A 553 -4.59 -3.98 -30.31
CA LEU A 553 -5.53 -3.43 -29.33
C LEU A 553 -5.95 -1.99 -29.68
N ALA A 554 -7.14 -1.60 -29.21
CA ALA A 554 -7.57 -0.20 -29.24
C ALA A 554 -6.59 0.70 -28.48
N GLN A 555 -6.38 1.93 -28.96
CA GLN A 555 -5.51 2.90 -28.30
C GLN A 555 -6.01 3.21 -26.88
N PRO A 556 -5.10 3.37 -25.90
CA PRO A 556 -5.49 3.69 -24.54
C PRO A 556 -6.05 5.11 -24.46
N GLU A 557 -7.13 5.26 -23.70
CA GLU A 557 -7.74 6.57 -23.41
C GLU A 557 -6.95 7.31 -22.32
N GLU A 558 -7.13 8.63 -22.23
CA GLU A 558 -6.44 9.47 -21.24
C GLU A 558 -6.74 9.02 -19.78
N GLU A 559 -7.98 8.63 -19.51
CA GLU A 559 -8.42 8.14 -18.20
C GLU A 559 -7.75 6.80 -17.82
N GLU A 560 -7.55 5.90 -18.79
CA GLU A 560 -6.82 4.64 -18.63
C GLU A 560 -5.35 4.91 -18.30
N LEU A 561 -4.70 5.76 -19.09
CA LEU A 561 -3.30 6.15 -18.90
C LEU A 561 -3.07 6.84 -17.57
N SER A 562 -3.96 7.75 -17.17
CA SER A 562 -3.91 8.41 -15.87
C SER A 562 -3.96 7.39 -14.72
N THR A 563 -4.82 6.38 -14.84
CA THR A 563 -4.93 5.31 -13.84
C THR A 563 -3.68 4.44 -13.78
N LEU A 564 -3.13 4.02 -14.92
CA LEU A 564 -1.90 3.22 -14.98
C LEU A 564 -0.69 3.98 -14.40
N LYS A 565 -0.57 5.28 -14.71
CA LYS A 565 0.45 6.17 -14.13
C LYS A 565 0.31 6.34 -12.61
N ARG A 566 -0.93 6.40 -12.11
CA ARG A 566 -1.20 6.44 -10.67
C ARG A 566 -0.83 5.14 -9.98
N LEU A 567 -1.02 4.00 -10.63
CA LEU A 567 -0.60 2.69 -10.11
C LEU A 567 0.92 2.45 -10.22
N GLY A 568 1.65 3.29 -10.98
CA GLY A 568 3.08 3.15 -11.17
C GLY A 568 3.48 1.91 -11.96
N LEU A 569 2.66 1.50 -12.92
CA LEU A 569 2.88 0.29 -13.74
C LEU A 569 3.69 0.58 -15.01
N ALA A 570 4.31 -0.45 -15.57
CA ALA A 570 5.15 -0.33 -16.77
C ALA A 570 4.36 0.15 -18.00
N ALA A 571 5.05 0.79 -18.94
CA ALA A 571 4.45 1.39 -20.14
C ALA A 571 3.73 0.39 -21.06
N ASN A 572 4.08 -0.91 -20.99
CA ASN A 572 3.40 -1.98 -21.71
C ASN A 572 2.14 -2.51 -20.99
N THR A 573 1.71 -1.87 -19.90
CA THR A 573 0.52 -2.27 -19.15
C THR A 573 -0.73 -1.61 -19.74
N ARG A 574 -1.85 -2.34 -19.73
CA ARG A 574 -3.18 -1.85 -20.08
C ARG A 574 -4.18 -2.24 -18.99
N MET A 575 -5.29 -1.52 -18.89
CA MET A 575 -6.44 -2.00 -18.12
C MET A 575 -7.20 -3.02 -18.97
N ALA A 576 -7.37 -4.24 -18.48
CA ALA A 576 -7.94 -5.34 -19.28
C ALA A 576 -9.35 -5.03 -19.80
N CYS A 577 -10.14 -4.26 -19.07
CA CYS A 577 -11.46 -3.78 -19.49
C CYS A 577 -11.42 -2.75 -20.63
N CYS A 578 -10.32 -2.03 -20.79
CA CYS A 578 -10.11 -1.05 -21.86
C CYS A 578 -9.32 -1.63 -23.04
N ALA A 579 -8.51 -2.67 -22.80
CA ALA A 579 -7.74 -3.37 -23.82
C ALA A 579 -8.66 -4.17 -24.75
N ARG A 580 -9.21 -3.52 -25.78
CA ARG A 580 -10.14 -4.14 -26.74
C ARG A 580 -9.42 -4.64 -27.98
N LEU A 581 -9.69 -5.88 -28.40
CA LEU A 581 -9.08 -6.48 -29.58
C LEU A 581 -9.65 -5.88 -30.87
N GLN A 582 -8.77 -5.50 -31.80
CA GLN A 582 -9.11 -4.96 -33.12
C GLN A 582 -8.76 -5.95 -34.24
N SER A 583 -7.64 -6.66 -34.11
CA SER A 583 -7.16 -7.64 -35.08
C SER A 583 -6.16 -8.62 -34.44
N GLY A 584 -5.85 -9.74 -35.09
CA GLY A 584 -4.71 -10.60 -34.73
C GLY A 584 -4.71 -11.21 -33.33
N GLU A 585 -3.52 -11.63 -32.91
CA GLU A 585 -3.27 -12.27 -31.61
C GLU A 585 -2.61 -11.29 -30.64
N VAL A 586 -3.03 -11.32 -29.38
CA VAL A 586 -2.46 -10.52 -28.29
C VAL A 586 -1.98 -11.45 -27.19
N LYS A 587 -0.75 -11.28 -26.74
CA LYS A 587 -0.19 -12.04 -25.62
C LYS A 587 -0.15 -11.18 -24.37
N VAL A 588 -0.77 -11.67 -23.30
CA VAL A 588 -1.01 -10.94 -22.06
C VAL A 588 -0.53 -11.72 -20.85
N SER A 589 0.10 -11.01 -19.92
CA SER A 589 0.35 -11.47 -18.56
C SER A 589 -0.69 -10.84 -17.63
N LEU A 590 -1.33 -11.66 -16.80
CA LEU A 590 -2.24 -11.21 -15.75
C LEU A 590 -1.51 -10.54 -14.58
N THR A 591 -0.16 -10.59 -14.58
CA THR A 591 0.69 -9.95 -13.57
C THR A 591 1.48 -8.83 -14.23
N PRO A 592 1.08 -7.56 -14.08
CA PRO A 592 1.82 -6.43 -14.62
C PRO A 592 3.08 -6.14 -13.80
N GLU A 593 4.11 -5.61 -14.45
CA GLU A 593 5.36 -5.21 -13.80
C GLU A 593 5.31 -3.75 -13.34
N PRO A 594 5.99 -3.39 -12.24
CA PRO A 594 6.20 -2.00 -11.86
C PRO A 594 6.94 -1.23 -12.96
N GLY A 595 6.57 0.03 -13.18
CA GLY A 595 7.28 0.91 -14.11
C GLY A 595 8.66 1.33 -13.59
N ASP A 596 9.49 1.85 -14.49
CA ASP A 596 10.85 2.33 -14.23
C ASP A 596 10.92 3.64 -13.41
N GLY A 597 9.79 4.10 -12.87
CA GLY A 597 9.66 5.34 -12.10
C GLY A 597 9.83 6.62 -12.92
N ALA A 598 10.38 6.54 -14.14
CA ALA A 598 10.69 7.67 -15.00
C ALA A 598 9.45 8.24 -15.73
N GLY A 599 8.39 7.44 -15.91
CA GLY A 599 7.16 7.81 -16.62
C GLY A 599 6.05 8.46 -15.79
N ASN A 600 6.27 8.74 -14.50
CA ASN A 600 5.21 9.14 -13.55
C ASN A 600 4.83 10.64 -13.56
N GLY A 601 5.24 11.39 -14.58
CA GLY A 601 4.46 12.52 -15.09
C GLY A 601 4.36 13.79 -14.23
N ALA A 602 5.23 13.97 -13.24
CA ALA A 602 5.55 15.32 -12.77
C ALA A 602 7.05 15.52 -12.95
N GLU A 603 7.45 16.31 -13.95
CA GLU A 603 8.74 17.01 -13.86
C GLU A 603 8.82 17.67 -12.49
N GLN A 604 10.02 17.74 -11.90
CA GLN A 604 10.24 18.51 -10.68
C GLN A 604 9.81 19.96 -10.91
N ARG A 605 8.55 20.26 -10.59
CA ARG A 605 8.04 21.63 -10.58
C ARG A 605 8.69 22.34 -9.40
N HIS A 606 9.05 23.60 -9.59
CA HIS A 606 9.53 24.46 -8.50
C HIS A 606 8.48 24.46 -7.37
N PHE A 607 8.79 23.80 -6.25
CA PHE A 607 7.89 23.67 -5.10
C PHE A 607 8.34 24.59 -3.97
N ASP A 608 7.39 25.07 -3.17
CA ASP A 608 7.70 25.89 -1.99
C ASP A 608 8.32 25.02 -0.89
N ARG A 609 9.65 25.13 -0.72
CA ARG A 609 10.43 24.40 0.32
C ARG A 609 10.02 24.71 1.75
N SER A 610 9.23 25.76 1.98
CA SER A 610 8.67 26.03 3.30
C SER A 610 7.56 25.06 3.70
N ILE A 611 7.05 24.25 2.76
CA ILE A 611 6.04 23.21 3.02
C ILE A 611 6.75 21.92 3.46
N VAL A 612 6.90 21.74 4.76
CA VAL A 612 7.66 20.62 5.32
C VAL A 612 6.76 19.47 5.74
N SER A 613 5.49 19.73 6.09
CA SER A 613 4.52 18.70 6.48
C SER A 613 3.16 18.88 5.83
N VAL A 614 2.65 17.80 5.24
CA VAL A 614 1.29 17.67 4.72
C VAL A 614 0.56 16.57 5.47
N VAL A 615 -0.62 16.90 6.00
CA VAL A 615 -1.54 15.93 6.58
C VAL A 615 -2.72 15.74 5.63
N VAL A 616 -3.03 14.49 5.30
CA VAL A 616 -4.16 14.09 4.47
C VAL A 616 -5.14 13.29 5.33
N LEU A 617 -6.37 13.79 5.45
CA LEU A 617 -7.42 13.16 6.25
C LEU A 617 -8.34 12.35 5.36
N GLY A 618 -8.04 11.05 5.24
CA GLY A 618 -8.76 10.08 4.44
C GLY A 618 -7.80 9.19 3.65
N ASN A 619 -8.04 7.87 3.67
CA ASN A 619 -7.24 6.87 2.93
C ASN A 619 -7.98 6.30 1.70
N GLY A 620 -8.95 7.06 1.18
CA GLY A 620 -9.64 6.71 -0.06
C GLY A 620 -8.86 7.17 -1.29
N ILE A 621 -9.46 7.05 -2.48
CA ILE A 621 -8.84 7.45 -3.75
C ILE A 621 -8.31 8.90 -3.71
N ALA A 622 -9.11 9.85 -3.23
CA ALA A 622 -8.68 11.24 -3.16
C ALA A 622 -7.48 11.43 -2.22
N GLY A 623 -7.47 10.77 -1.07
CA GLY A 623 -6.39 10.93 -0.10
C GLY A 623 -5.07 10.32 -0.57
N VAL A 624 -5.11 9.11 -1.12
CA VAL A 624 -3.91 8.44 -1.63
C VAL A 624 -3.38 9.11 -2.88
N THR A 625 -4.25 9.55 -3.79
CA THR A 625 -3.83 10.37 -4.95
C THR A 625 -3.17 11.67 -4.51
N ALA A 626 -3.74 12.39 -3.54
CA ALA A 626 -3.13 13.61 -3.04
C ALA A 626 -1.74 13.34 -2.44
N ALA A 627 -1.59 12.30 -1.62
CA ALA A 627 -0.31 11.92 -1.02
C ALA A 627 0.75 11.52 -2.07
N ASP A 628 0.36 10.78 -3.10
CA ASP A 628 1.22 10.40 -4.22
C ASP A 628 1.73 11.63 -4.98
N PHE A 629 0.83 12.52 -5.39
CA PHE A 629 1.20 13.75 -6.10
C PHE A 629 2.05 14.70 -5.24
N VAL A 630 1.79 14.79 -3.94
CA VAL A 630 2.66 15.54 -3.02
C VAL A 630 4.06 14.95 -2.98
N ARG A 631 4.20 13.62 -2.89
CA ARG A 631 5.52 12.98 -2.88
C ARG A 631 6.28 13.21 -4.19
N ARG A 632 5.60 13.13 -5.34
CA ARG A 632 6.18 13.38 -6.67
C ARG A 632 6.64 14.84 -6.81
N GLY A 633 5.83 15.79 -6.34
CA GLY A 633 6.14 17.21 -6.41
C GLY A 633 7.13 17.71 -5.36
N HIS A 634 7.18 17.08 -4.18
CA HIS A 634 8.07 17.46 -3.07
C HIS A 634 8.73 16.21 -2.44
N PRO A 635 9.92 15.80 -2.93
CA PRO A 635 10.60 14.58 -2.50
C PRO A 635 10.92 14.50 -1.00
N ASP A 636 11.12 15.63 -0.32
CA ASP A 636 11.50 15.69 1.09
C ASP A 636 10.35 15.97 2.09
N CYS A 637 9.10 16.07 1.61
CA CYS A 637 7.97 16.47 2.46
C CYS A 637 7.60 15.37 3.47
N GLU A 638 7.20 15.71 4.70
CA GLU A 638 6.47 14.76 5.57
C GLU A 638 5.06 14.62 5.04
N ILE A 639 4.60 13.37 4.90
CA ILE A 639 3.25 13.10 4.45
C ILE A 639 2.62 12.13 5.45
N HIS A 640 1.56 12.57 6.12
CA HIS A 640 0.75 11.70 6.97
C HIS A 640 -0.61 11.48 6.33
N VAL A 641 -0.99 10.23 6.11
CA VAL A 641 -2.33 9.86 5.63
C VAL A 641 -3.08 9.21 6.79
N VAL A 642 -4.24 9.75 7.16
CA VAL A 642 -5.04 9.25 8.29
C VAL A 642 -6.30 8.55 7.78
N GLY A 643 -6.42 7.26 8.08
CA GLY A 643 -7.51 6.40 7.61
C GLY A 643 -8.24 5.70 8.76
N ARG A 644 -9.55 5.92 8.86
CA ARG A 644 -10.43 5.23 9.82
C ARG A 644 -10.48 3.72 9.59
N GLU A 645 -10.49 3.31 8.33
CA GLU A 645 -10.56 1.90 7.94
C GLU A 645 -9.20 1.22 8.17
N SER A 646 -9.22 -0.09 8.43
CA SER A 646 -8.02 -0.90 8.62
C SER A 646 -7.38 -1.39 7.31
N HIS A 647 -7.85 -0.87 6.18
CA HIS A 647 -7.48 -1.32 4.85
C HIS A 647 -6.59 -0.29 4.16
N VAL A 648 -5.62 -0.77 3.38
CA VAL A 648 -4.91 0.01 2.37
C VAL A 648 -5.88 0.44 1.26
N LEU A 649 -5.41 1.21 0.28
CA LEU A 649 -6.29 1.67 -0.80
C LEU A 649 -6.93 0.48 -1.50
N TYR A 650 -8.26 0.48 -1.55
CA TYR A 650 -9.04 -0.56 -2.22
C TYR A 650 -10.11 0.05 -3.11
N ASN A 651 -10.56 -0.72 -4.10
CA ASN A 651 -11.59 -0.36 -5.05
C ASN A 651 -12.97 -0.36 -4.39
N ARG A 652 -13.39 0.80 -3.89
CA ARG A 652 -14.73 0.97 -3.30
C ARG A 652 -15.87 0.76 -4.29
N MET A 653 -15.64 0.91 -5.60
CA MET A 653 -16.69 0.67 -6.61
C MET A 653 -17.05 -0.82 -6.72
N GLY A 654 -16.18 -1.73 -6.29
CA GLY A 654 -16.44 -3.18 -6.30
C GLY A 654 -16.94 -3.73 -4.96
N ILE A 655 -17.36 -2.88 -4.02
CA ILE A 655 -17.56 -3.28 -2.62
C ILE A 655 -18.70 -4.28 -2.40
N SER A 656 -19.74 -4.24 -3.24
CA SER A 656 -20.89 -5.14 -3.19
C SER A 656 -20.47 -6.60 -3.44
N ARG A 657 -19.38 -6.84 -4.19
CA ARG A 657 -18.80 -8.19 -4.39
C ARG A 657 -18.40 -8.88 -3.09
N LEU A 658 -18.09 -8.13 -2.03
CA LEU A 658 -17.77 -8.70 -0.71
C LEU A 658 -18.96 -9.42 -0.05
N ILE A 659 -20.19 -9.11 -0.48
CA ILE A 659 -21.42 -9.72 0.04
C ILE A 659 -21.49 -11.21 -0.35
N HIS A 660 -21.18 -11.56 -1.60
CA HIS A 660 -21.29 -12.92 -2.13
C HIS A 660 -19.92 -13.61 -2.40
N GLY A 661 -18.88 -12.84 -2.72
CA GLY A 661 -17.56 -13.34 -3.13
C GLY A 661 -16.67 -13.79 -1.97
N ARG A 662 -16.14 -15.02 -2.04
CA ARG A 662 -15.40 -15.67 -0.93
C ARG A 662 -14.11 -14.94 -0.53
N SER A 663 -13.29 -14.55 -1.50
CA SER A 663 -11.98 -13.89 -1.33
C SER A 663 -11.93 -12.54 -2.04
N ALA A 664 -13.08 -11.86 -2.12
CA ALA A 664 -13.20 -10.64 -2.91
C ALA A 664 -12.33 -9.49 -2.38
N MET A 665 -12.01 -9.44 -1.08
CA MET A 665 -11.21 -8.34 -0.52
C MET A 665 -9.79 -8.30 -1.09
N GLN A 666 -9.17 -9.46 -1.28
CA GLN A 666 -7.84 -9.56 -1.89
C GLN A 666 -7.83 -8.94 -3.27
N GLY A 667 -8.90 -9.15 -4.05
CA GLY A 667 -9.07 -8.60 -5.38
C GLY A 667 -9.51 -7.13 -5.44
N LEU A 668 -9.89 -6.54 -4.30
CA LEU A 668 -10.23 -5.13 -4.23
C LEU A 668 -9.03 -4.25 -3.88
N TYR A 669 -7.94 -4.78 -3.33
CA TYR A 669 -6.77 -3.95 -3.03
C TYR A 669 -6.13 -3.42 -4.32
N LEU A 670 -5.91 -2.11 -4.37
CA LEU A 670 -5.32 -1.43 -5.52
C LEU A 670 -3.82 -1.21 -5.36
N LEU A 671 -3.34 -1.18 -4.11
CA LEU A 671 -1.93 -0.97 -3.76
C LEU A 671 -1.54 -1.95 -2.64
N ASP A 672 -0.28 -2.38 -2.63
CA ASP A 672 0.28 -3.16 -1.51
C ASP A 672 0.50 -2.25 -0.27
N GLU A 673 0.50 -2.83 0.92
CA GLU A 673 0.76 -2.15 2.19
C GLU A 673 2.13 -1.48 2.23
N LYS A 674 3.12 -2.06 1.54
CA LYS A 674 4.47 -1.50 1.43
C LYS A 674 4.55 -0.21 0.63
N TRP A 675 3.55 0.08 -0.21
CA TRP A 675 3.56 1.24 -1.09
C TRP A 675 3.76 2.54 -0.29
N TYR A 676 3.10 2.66 0.86
CA TYR A 676 3.25 3.85 1.72
C TYR A 676 4.69 4.03 2.20
N ASP A 677 5.31 2.96 2.73
CA ASP A 677 6.69 3.00 3.23
C ASP A 677 7.69 3.30 2.10
N GLU A 678 7.51 2.68 0.92
CA GLU A 678 8.35 2.88 -0.27
C GLU A 678 8.26 4.31 -0.81
N HIS A 679 7.12 4.98 -0.63
CA HIS A 679 6.90 6.37 -1.02
C HIS A 679 7.11 7.35 0.15
N GLY A 680 7.67 6.91 1.28
CA GLY A 680 7.93 7.76 2.44
C GLY A 680 6.66 8.40 3.04
N ILE A 681 5.51 7.75 2.90
CA ILE A 681 4.22 8.22 3.43
C ILE A 681 3.93 7.47 4.74
N THR A 682 3.66 8.21 5.81
CA THR A 682 3.25 7.60 7.09
C THR A 682 1.73 7.39 7.11
N ALA A 683 1.30 6.15 6.93
CA ALA A 683 -0.12 5.78 6.98
C ALA A 683 -0.58 5.47 8.42
N TRP A 684 -1.50 6.27 8.94
CA TRP A 684 -2.20 6.07 10.21
C TRP A 684 -3.55 5.40 9.95
N LEU A 685 -3.52 4.08 9.72
CA LEU A 685 -4.73 3.27 9.50
C LEU A 685 -5.38 2.84 10.82
N ASN A 686 -6.66 2.45 10.75
CA ASN A 686 -7.46 2.07 11.93
C ASN A 686 -7.46 3.17 13.02
N THR A 687 -7.38 4.43 12.62
CA THR A 687 -7.47 5.60 13.50
C THR A 687 -8.13 6.76 12.77
N ARG A 688 -8.75 7.68 13.51
CA ARG A 688 -9.43 8.84 12.94
C ARG A 688 -8.87 10.13 13.49
N ALA A 689 -8.90 11.18 12.68
CA ALA A 689 -8.77 12.54 13.18
C ALA A 689 -9.97 12.85 14.08
N ARG A 690 -9.69 13.37 15.27
CA ARG A 690 -10.67 13.77 16.28
C ARG A 690 -10.95 15.27 16.22
N LYS A 691 -9.92 16.09 15.99
CA LYS A 691 -10.04 17.55 15.95
C LYS A 691 -8.97 18.15 15.05
N ILE A 692 -9.33 19.17 14.27
CA ILE A 692 -8.39 20.05 13.59
C ILE A 692 -8.26 21.33 14.42
N ASP A 693 -7.04 21.76 14.72
CA ASP A 693 -6.72 22.99 15.42
C ASP A 693 -5.98 23.91 14.46
N LEU A 694 -6.73 24.81 13.79
CA LEU A 694 -6.20 25.73 12.78
C LEU A 694 -5.26 26.78 13.38
N ALA A 695 -5.49 27.20 14.63
CA ALA A 695 -4.68 28.22 15.30
C ALA A 695 -3.25 27.73 15.52
N SER A 696 -3.08 26.48 15.93
CA SER A 696 -1.76 25.84 16.08
C SER A 696 -1.34 24.95 14.89
N ARG A 697 -2.13 24.92 13.81
CA ARG A 697 -1.96 24.05 12.63
C ARG A 697 -1.58 22.61 12.96
N ARG A 698 -2.46 21.92 13.69
CA ARG A 698 -2.29 20.49 14.04
C ARG A 698 -3.59 19.71 14.01
N VAL A 699 -3.48 18.40 13.79
CA VAL A 699 -4.59 17.45 13.87
C VAL A 699 -4.40 16.56 15.09
N LEU A 700 -5.41 16.46 15.95
CA LEU A 700 -5.46 15.51 17.06
C LEU A 700 -6.04 14.18 16.56
N LEU A 701 -5.31 13.08 16.74
CA LEU A 701 -5.80 11.73 16.44
C LEU A 701 -6.59 11.15 17.61
N ALA A 702 -7.45 10.16 17.32
CA ALA A 702 -8.20 9.43 18.34
C ALA A 702 -7.31 8.63 19.30
N THR A 703 -6.10 8.28 18.86
CA THR A 703 -5.04 7.62 19.64
C THR A 703 -4.33 8.56 20.63
N GLY A 704 -4.51 9.88 20.47
CA GLY A 704 -4.02 10.92 21.38
C GLY A 704 -2.82 11.73 20.85
N GLU A 705 -2.21 11.31 19.75
CA GLU A 705 -1.11 12.00 19.09
C GLU A 705 -1.59 13.28 18.36
N PHE A 706 -0.69 14.25 18.25
CA PHE A 706 -0.87 15.45 17.44
C PHE A 706 0.03 15.38 16.21
N LEU A 707 -0.54 15.65 15.03
CA LEU A 707 0.17 15.76 13.76
C LEU A 707 0.23 17.24 13.36
N PRO A 708 1.40 17.90 13.38
CA PRO A 708 1.54 19.26 12.86
C PRO A 708 1.45 19.26 11.33
N PHE A 709 0.93 20.34 10.75
CA PHE A 709 0.83 20.48 9.29
C PHE A 709 1.13 21.91 8.81
N ASP A 710 1.77 22.03 7.66
CA ASP A 710 1.86 23.28 6.89
C ASP A 710 0.71 23.39 5.88
N ARG A 711 0.29 22.25 5.35
CA ARG A 711 -0.88 22.09 4.48
C ARG A 711 -1.74 20.91 4.93
N LEU A 712 -3.05 21.04 4.79
CA LEU A 712 -4.02 20.02 5.17
C LEU A 712 -4.91 19.69 3.98
N VAL A 713 -5.11 18.41 3.69
CA VAL A 713 -6.05 17.94 2.68
C VAL A 713 -7.18 17.16 3.35
N LEU A 714 -8.41 17.64 3.20
CA LEU A 714 -9.62 16.96 3.65
C LEU A 714 -10.11 16.01 2.54
N ALA A 715 -9.93 14.72 2.76
CA ALA A 715 -10.33 13.64 1.85
C ALA A 715 -11.21 12.60 2.56
N THR A 716 -12.03 13.05 3.51
CA THR A 716 -12.82 12.19 4.42
C THR A 716 -14.02 11.52 3.73
N GLY A 717 -14.27 11.87 2.46
CA GLY A 717 -15.33 11.30 1.64
C GLY A 717 -16.73 11.53 2.20
N SER A 718 -17.62 10.57 1.94
CA SER A 718 -19.02 10.57 2.38
C SER A 718 -19.38 9.27 3.11
N GLY A 719 -20.30 9.36 4.07
CA GLY A 719 -20.99 8.22 4.69
C GLY A 719 -22.36 7.95 4.03
N SER A 720 -22.99 6.82 4.36
CA SER A 720 -24.37 6.53 3.91
C SER A 720 -25.37 7.47 4.56
N SER A 721 -26.34 7.95 3.77
CA SER A 721 -27.43 8.78 4.27
C SER A 721 -28.58 7.91 4.78
N VAL A 722 -28.73 7.92 6.10
CA VAL A 722 -29.79 7.37 6.98
C VAL A 722 -31.02 8.25 7.23
N PRO A 723 -32.13 8.30 6.46
CA PRO A 723 -33.33 8.98 6.97
C PRO A 723 -33.81 8.33 8.27
N PRO A 724 -34.44 9.07 9.20
CA PRO A 724 -34.99 8.48 10.41
C PRO A 724 -36.04 7.43 10.05
N ILE A 725 -35.74 6.17 10.33
CA ILE A 725 -36.63 5.01 10.11
C ILE A 725 -36.81 4.34 11.47
N ASP A 726 -38.06 4.18 11.90
CA ASP A 726 -38.35 3.49 13.16
C ASP A 726 -37.87 2.04 13.09
N GLY A 727 -37.19 1.57 14.14
CA GLY A 727 -36.55 0.25 14.19
C GLY A 727 -35.22 0.10 13.41
N PHE A 728 -34.73 1.14 12.72
CA PHE A 728 -33.40 1.11 12.09
C PHE A 728 -32.27 1.22 13.13
N GLY A 729 -31.17 0.51 12.90
CA GLY A 729 -30.03 0.39 13.83
C GLY A 729 -30.07 -0.87 14.71
N GLY A 730 -31.11 -1.70 14.58
CA GLY A 730 -31.20 -3.01 15.22
C GLY A 730 -30.50 -4.14 14.42
N PRO A 731 -30.33 -5.34 15.00
CA PRO A 731 -29.74 -6.48 14.30
C PRO A 731 -30.54 -6.83 13.03
N GLY A 732 -29.85 -6.88 11.89
CA GLY A 732 -30.45 -7.11 10.57
C GLY A 732 -30.69 -5.86 9.73
N THR A 733 -30.37 -4.65 10.23
CA THR A 733 -30.37 -3.43 9.42
C THR A 733 -28.96 -2.99 9.08
N PHE A 734 -28.71 -2.63 7.82
CA PHE A 734 -27.39 -2.32 7.30
C PHE A 734 -27.40 -1.08 6.40
N VAL A 735 -26.20 -0.55 6.18
CA VAL A 735 -25.83 0.34 5.09
C VAL A 735 -24.75 -0.34 4.26
N LEU A 736 -24.36 0.23 3.12
CA LEU A 736 -23.25 -0.27 2.32
C LEU A 736 -22.38 0.90 1.84
N ARG A 737 -21.22 1.11 2.49
CA ARG A 737 -20.25 2.13 2.08
C ARG A 737 -18.80 1.71 2.26
N GLU A 738 -18.52 0.94 3.31
CA GLU A 738 -17.19 0.47 3.71
C GLU A 738 -17.08 -1.04 3.59
N ALA A 739 -15.84 -1.56 3.50
CA ALA A 739 -15.63 -2.99 3.31
C ALA A 739 -16.21 -3.80 4.49
N ALA A 740 -16.12 -3.22 5.70
CA ALA A 740 -16.70 -3.77 6.91
C ALA A 740 -18.23 -3.93 6.81
N ASP A 741 -18.94 -3.01 6.16
CA ASP A 741 -20.40 -3.08 6.01
C ASP A 741 -20.79 -4.32 5.19
N ALA A 742 -20.14 -4.50 4.03
CA ALA A 742 -20.40 -5.62 3.13
C ALA A 742 -20.08 -6.97 3.79
N MET A 743 -18.96 -7.04 4.52
CA MET A 743 -18.57 -8.24 5.27
C MET A 743 -19.55 -8.54 6.42
N GLN A 744 -20.06 -7.51 7.11
CA GLN A 744 -21.07 -7.67 8.15
C GLN A 744 -22.39 -8.20 7.59
N ILE A 745 -22.85 -7.69 6.45
CA ILE A 745 -24.05 -8.20 5.75
C ILE A 745 -23.89 -9.71 5.47
N ARG A 746 -22.74 -10.10 4.90
CA ARG A 746 -22.43 -11.51 4.60
C ARG A 746 -22.41 -12.37 5.86
N SER A 747 -21.65 -11.98 6.89
CA SER A 747 -21.57 -12.74 8.15
C SER A 747 -22.96 -12.89 8.75
N TYR A 748 -23.72 -11.80 8.83
CA TYR A 748 -25.05 -11.81 9.40
C TYR A 748 -26.01 -12.74 8.64
N ALA A 749 -25.98 -12.74 7.31
CA ALA A 749 -26.77 -13.66 6.49
C ALA A 749 -26.47 -15.12 6.83
N GLN A 750 -25.18 -15.45 6.95
CA GLN A 750 -24.70 -16.81 7.22
C GLN A 750 -25.01 -17.26 8.66
N ASP A 751 -24.74 -16.41 9.64
CA ASP A 751 -24.91 -16.71 11.07
C ASP A 751 -26.38 -16.87 11.44
N ASN A 752 -27.28 -16.18 10.73
CA ASN A 752 -28.71 -16.17 11.04
C ASN A 752 -29.57 -17.03 10.11
N GLY A 753 -28.96 -17.65 9.09
CA GLY A 753 -29.67 -18.39 8.06
C GLY A 753 -30.72 -17.53 7.35
N SER A 754 -30.37 -16.29 7.03
CA SER A 754 -31.28 -15.32 6.41
C SER A 754 -31.67 -15.76 5.00
N SER A 755 -32.94 -15.61 4.65
CA SER A 755 -33.45 -15.95 3.32
C SER A 755 -34.09 -14.78 2.58
N THR A 756 -34.42 -13.68 3.27
CA THR A 756 -35.12 -12.53 2.69
C THR A 756 -34.38 -11.22 2.94
N ALA A 757 -34.29 -10.37 1.92
CA ALA A 757 -33.73 -9.04 2.03
C ALA A 757 -34.63 -7.97 1.41
N VAL A 758 -34.67 -6.80 2.05
CA VAL A 758 -35.33 -5.60 1.51
C VAL A 758 -34.30 -4.50 1.35
N VAL A 759 -34.17 -3.96 0.14
CA VAL A 759 -33.25 -2.86 -0.17
C VAL A 759 -34.06 -1.60 -0.39
N ALA A 760 -33.81 -0.56 0.39
CA ALA A 760 -34.44 0.74 0.22
C ALA A 760 -33.61 1.64 -0.72
N GLY A 761 -34.17 1.97 -1.88
CA GLY A 761 -33.61 2.83 -2.91
C GLY A 761 -33.27 2.06 -4.20
N GLY A 762 -33.90 2.41 -5.31
CA GLY A 762 -33.66 1.88 -6.67
C GLY A 762 -32.63 2.68 -7.47
N GLY A 763 -31.62 3.23 -6.78
CA GLY A 763 -30.45 3.86 -7.40
C GLY A 763 -29.35 2.84 -7.72
N LEU A 764 -28.25 3.28 -8.34
CA LEU A 764 -27.13 2.41 -8.75
C LEU A 764 -26.67 1.43 -7.66
N LEU A 765 -26.26 1.97 -6.50
CA LEU A 765 -25.81 1.17 -5.36
C LEU A 765 -26.90 0.22 -4.85
N GLY A 766 -28.16 0.66 -4.87
CA GLY A 766 -29.29 -0.15 -4.42
C GLY A 766 -29.49 -1.38 -5.30
N LEU A 767 -29.49 -1.17 -6.62
CA LEU A 767 -29.61 -2.24 -7.61
C LEU A 767 -28.40 -3.19 -7.60
N GLU A 768 -27.18 -2.66 -7.52
CA GLU A 768 -25.95 -3.47 -7.39
C GLU A 768 -25.93 -4.31 -6.11
N ALA A 769 -26.38 -3.73 -4.99
CA ALA A 769 -26.46 -4.44 -3.72
C ALA A 769 -27.60 -5.48 -3.71
N ALA A 770 -28.75 -5.16 -4.32
CA ALA A 770 -29.86 -6.09 -4.50
C ALA A 770 -29.41 -7.32 -5.30
N TYR A 771 -28.70 -7.10 -6.41
CA TYR A 771 -28.10 -8.18 -7.19
C TYR A 771 -27.10 -9.00 -6.37
N SER A 772 -26.23 -8.35 -5.59
CA SER A 772 -25.24 -9.05 -4.76
C SER A 772 -25.87 -9.87 -3.63
N LEU A 773 -27.00 -9.43 -3.08
CA LEU A 773 -27.80 -10.19 -2.11
C LEU A 773 -28.52 -11.36 -2.77
N HIS A 774 -29.02 -11.18 -3.99
CA HIS A 774 -29.59 -12.25 -4.79
C HIS A 774 -28.55 -13.34 -5.11
N GLU A 775 -27.33 -12.94 -5.52
CA GLU A 775 -26.19 -13.85 -5.74
C GLU A 775 -25.76 -14.60 -4.47
N LEU A 776 -25.99 -14.01 -3.30
CA LEU A 776 -25.79 -14.69 -2.00
C LEU A 776 -26.90 -15.72 -1.70
N GLY A 777 -27.97 -15.73 -2.49
CA GLY A 777 -29.09 -16.68 -2.41
C GLY A 777 -30.30 -16.17 -1.61
N LEU A 778 -30.46 -14.86 -1.45
CA LEU A 778 -31.62 -14.27 -0.78
C LEU A 778 -32.73 -13.91 -1.77
N ASP A 779 -33.98 -14.00 -1.32
CA ASP A 779 -35.13 -13.39 -1.99
C ASP A 779 -35.09 -11.88 -1.72
N VAL A 780 -34.97 -11.06 -2.78
CA VAL A 780 -34.72 -9.63 -2.65
C VAL A 780 -35.87 -8.81 -3.20
N THR A 781 -36.36 -7.87 -2.40
CA THR A 781 -37.30 -6.82 -2.82
C THR A 781 -36.63 -5.45 -2.72
N VAL A 782 -36.68 -4.66 -3.79
CA VAL A 782 -36.20 -3.27 -3.85
C VAL A 782 -37.39 -2.33 -3.69
N LEU A 783 -37.28 -1.38 -2.78
CA LEU A 783 -38.27 -0.32 -2.58
C LEU A 783 -37.78 0.95 -3.27
N GLU A 784 -38.50 1.40 -4.28
CA GLU A 784 -38.28 2.68 -4.95
C GLU A 784 -39.44 3.64 -4.61
N ARG A 785 -39.09 4.84 -4.16
CA ARG A 785 -40.11 5.85 -3.79
C ARG A 785 -40.68 6.53 -5.03
N GLY A 786 -39.86 6.71 -6.05
CA GLY A 786 -40.28 7.27 -7.34
C GLY A 786 -41.10 6.29 -8.17
N GLU A 787 -41.44 6.74 -9.37
CA GLU A 787 -42.21 5.98 -10.36
C GLU A 787 -41.32 5.15 -11.30
N ARG A 788 -39.99 5.32 -11.21
CA ARG A 788 -39.00 4.64 -12.07
C ARG A 788 -37.65 4.44 -11.37
N LEU A 789 -36.89 3.43 -11.80
CA LEU A 789 -35.52 3.19 -11.36
C LEU A 789 -34.57 4.24 -11.93
N LEU A 790 -33.44 4.45 -11.26
CA LEU A 790 -32.31 5.25 -11.80
C LEU A 790 -32.73 6.62 -12.37
N SER A 791 -33.74 7.25 -11.75
CA SER A 791 -34.41 8.44 -12.28
C SER A 791 -33.51 9.66 -12.50
N LYS A 792 -32.29 9.64 -11.96
CA LYS A 792 -31.24 10.67 -12.12
C LYS A 792 -30.23 10.35 -13.22
N GLN A 793 -30.22 9.13 -13.75
CA GLN A 793 -29.21 8.62 -14.67
C GLN A 793 -29.79 8.27 -16.04
N ILE A 794 -31.07 7.91 -16.13
CA ILE A 794 -31.70 7.44 -17.36
C ILE A 794 -33.10 7.99 -17.54
N ASP A 795 -33.59 7.91 -18.78
CA ASP A 795 -34.97 8.21 -19.15
C ASP A 795 -35.93 7.07 -18.77
N ALA A 796 -37.23 7.31 -18.97
CA ALA A 796 -38.29 6.37 -18.57
C ALA A 796 -38.21 5.03 -19.30
N HIS A 797 -37.99 5.02 -20.62
CA HIS A 797 -37.98 3.78 -21.40
C HIS A 797 -36.78 2.90 -21.05
N CYS A 798 -35.60 3.50 -20.91
CA CYS A 798 -34.43 2.76 -20.45
C CYS A 798 -34.64 2.17 -19.04
N SER A 799 -35.38 2.87 -18.16
CA SER A 799 -35.74 2.33 -16.83
C SER A 799 -36.64 1.11 -16.90
N GLU A 800 -37.58 1.05 -17.85
CA GLU A 800 -38.46 -0.11 -18.07
C GLU A 800 -37.64 -1.33 -18.49
N LEU A 801 -36.69 -1.17 -19.41
CA LEU A 801 -35.78 -2.25 -19.83
C LEU A 801 -34.91 -2.76 -18.67
N VAL A 802 -34.45 -1.86 -17.79
CA VAL A 802 -33.71 -2.24 -16.58
C VAL A 802 -34.60 -3.02 -15.62
N GLU A 803 -35.84 -2.58 -15.41
CA GLU A 803 -36.81 -3.29 -14.57
C GLU A 803 -37.09 -4.70 -15.08
N GLU A 804 -37.34 -4.86 -16.38
CA GLU A 804 -37.59 -6.17 -17.01
C GLU A 804 -36.44 -7.14 -16.75
N HIS A 805 -35.20 -6.66 -16.84
CA HIS A 805 -34.02 -7.46 -16.53
C HIS A 805 -33.99 -7.91 -15.06
N PHE A 806 -34.22 -7.00 -14.11
CA PHE A 806 -34.26 -7.37 -12.68
C PHE A 806 -35.41 -8.34 -12.37
N ALA A 807 -36.56 -8.18 -13.01
CA ALA A 807 -37.68 -9.10 -12.91
C ALA A 807 -37.32 -10.50 -13.44
N GLN A 808 -36.59 -10.59 -14.57
CA GLN A 808 -36.09 -11.86 -15.12
C GLN A 808 -35.07 -12.56 -14.20
N VAL A 809 -34.24 -11.78 -13.52
CA VAL A 809 -33.29 -12.29 -12.49
C VAL A 809 -34.04 -12.79 -11.25
N GLY A 810 -35.26 -12.31 -11.00
CA GLY A 810 -36.07 -12.70 -9.84
C GLY A 810 -35.93 -11.73 -8.65
N ILE A 811 -35.58 -10.48 -8.93
CA ILE A 811 -35.58 -9.39 -7.94
C ILE A 811 -36.87 -8.59 -8.11
N GLU A 812 -37.64 -8.47 -7.03
CA GLU A 812 -38.91 -7.73 -7.04
C GLU A 812 -38.64 -6.24 -6.84
N ILE A 813 -39.32 -5.38 -7.61
CA ILE A 813 -39.23 -3.92 -7.48
C ILE A 813 -40.62 -3.40 -7.12
N LEU A 814 -40.71 -2.61 -6.05
CA LEU A 814 -41.94 -1.93 -5.62
C LEU A 814 -41.76 -0.43 -5.77
N TYR A 815 -42.53 0.18 -6.68
CA TYR A 815 -42.60 1.63 -6.88
C TYR A 815 -43.61 2.30 -5.95
N GLY A 816 -43.47 3.62 -5.77
CA GLY A 816 -44.31 4.38 -4.83
C GLY A 816 -44.22 3.85 -3.40
N ALA A 817 -43.17 3.07 -3.09
CA ALA A 817 -43.07 2.25 -1.91
C ALA A 817 -42.46 3.05 -0.75
N GLU A 818 -43.31 3.53 0.15
CA GLU A 818 -42.88 4.25 1.35
C GLU A 818 -42.98 3.41 2.61
N MET A 819 -41.88 3.34 3.36
CA MET A 819 -41.85 2.63 4.63
C MET A 819 -42.37 3.49 5.79
N ALA A 820 -43.08 2.85 6.72
CA ALA A 820 -43.41 3.38 8.03
C ALA A 820 -42.37 3.00 9.10
N GLY A 821 -41.79 1.80 9.02
CA GLY A 821 -40.79 1.34 9.97
C GLY A 821 -40.39 -0.12 9.81
N ILE A 822 -39.51 -0.59 10.67
CA ILE A 822 -38.97 -1.95 10.69
C ILE A 822 -39.32 -2.58 12.03
N THR A 823 -39.79 -3.82 12.02
CA THR A 823 -40.20 -4.49 13.27
C THR A 823 -39.68 -5.92 13.38
N GLY A 824 -39.52 -6.38 14.62
CA GLY A 824 -39.11 -7.74 14.95
C GLY A 824 -38.76 -7.90 16.43
N ARG A 825 -38.72 -9.14 16.93
CA ARG A 825 -38.33 -9.44 18.32
C ARG A 825 -36.85 -9.77 18.38
N GLY A 826 -36.02 -8.82 18.82
CA GLY A 826 -34.57 -8.98 18.97
C GLY A 826 -33.76 -8.86 17.67
N ARG A 827 -34.38 -9.05 16.51
CA ARG A 827 -33.81 -8.79 15.18
C ARG A 827 -34.91 -8.46 14.17
N VAL A 828 -34.55 -7.87 13.03
CA VAL A 828 -35.49 -7.56 11.94
C VAL A 828 -36.22 -8.83 11.47
N ARG A 829 -37.53 -8.71 11.26
CA ARG A 829 -38.37 -9.77 10.68
C ARG A 829 -39.30 -9.28 9.58
N LYS A 830 -39.66 -8.00 9.60
CA LYS A 830 -40.52 -7.41 8.59
C LYS A 830 -40.31 -5.90 8.47
N VAL A 831 -40.48 -5.42 7.24
CA VAL A 831 -40.64 -4.00 6.93
C VAL A 831 -42.14 -3.68 6.88
N VAL A 832 -42.53 -2.56 7.47
CA VAL A 832 -43.92 -2.07 7.49
C VAL A 832 -44.00 -0.87 6.56
N MET A 833 -44.90 -0.92 5.59
CA MET A 833 -45.18 0.13 4.62
C MET A 833 -46.19 1.13 5.17
N LYS A 834 -46.22 2.36 4.64
CA LYS A 834 -47.16 3.41 5.08
C LYS A 834 -48.61 3.11 4.73
N ASP A 835 -48.86 2.32 3.69
CA ASP A 835 -50.18 1.83 3.29
C ASP A 835 -50.69 0.67 4.19
N GLY A 836 -49.86 0.19 5.12
CA GLY A 836 -50.15 -0.90 6.03
C GLY A 836 -49.69 -2.29 5.55
N GLN A 837 -49.16 -2.43 4.33
CA GLN A 837 -48.56 -3.68 3.87
C GLN A 837 -47.32 -4.01 4.72
N THR A 838 -47.02 -5.31 4.87
CA THR A 838 -45.79 -5.76 5.54
C THR A 838 -45.04 -6.75 4.66
N LEU A 839 -43.72 -6.56 4.52
CA LEU A 839 -42.83 -7.43 3.76
C LEU A 839 -41.95 -8.25 4.71
N PRO A 840 -41.81 -9.57 4.53
CA PRO A 840 -40.85 -10.37 5.28
C PRO A 840 -39.43 -9.89 4.98
N CYS A 841 -38.60 -9.78 6.02
CA CYS A 841 -37.26 -9.23 5.89
C CYS A 841 -36.38 -9.76 7.02
N ASP A 842 -35.28 -10.44 6.69
CA ASP A 842 -34.22 -10.77 7.65
C ASP A 842 -33.07 -9.76 7.56
N ILE A 843 -32.84 -9.18 6.37
CA ILE A 843 -31.83 -8.17 6.08
C ILE A 843 -32.49 -6.95 5.46
N PHE A 844 -32.41 -5.82 6.13
CA PHE A 844 -32.81 -4.53 5.59
C PHE A 844 -31.57 -3.72 5.23
N LEU A 845 -31.46 -3.26 3.99
CA LEU A 845 -30.33 -2.46 3.51
C LEU A 845 -30.80 -1.07 3.06
N ALA A 846 -30.24 -0.03 3.66
CA ALA A 846 -30.52 1.35 3.26
C ALA A 846 -29.52 1.85 2.20
N CYS A 847 -30.01 2.12 0.98
CA CYS A 847 -29.25 2.62 -0.17
C CYS A 847 -29.84 3.96 -0.69
N VAL A 848 -30.16 4.88 0.21
CA VAL A 848 -30.89 6.13 -0.12
C VAL A 848 -30.00 7.36 -0.30
N GLY A 849 -28.74 7.13 -0.67
CA GLY A 849 -27.76 8.17 -1.00
C GLY A 849 -26.60 8.29 -0.01
N ILE A 850 -25.74 9.27 -0.26
CA ILE A 850 -24.55 9.56 0.54
C ILE A 850 -24.61 10.96 1.14
N LYS A 851 -23.88 11.17 2.23
CA LYS A 851 -23.72 12.47 2.90
C LYS A 851 -22.23 12.76 3.12
N PRO A 852 -21.71 13.92 2.67
CA PRO A 852 -20.34 14.35 2.93
C PRO A 852 -19.99 14.38 4.42
N ASN A 853 -18.79 13.90 4.76
CA ASN A 853 -18.29 13.83 6.13
C ASN A 853 -17.68 15.18 6.57
N ILE A 854 -18.55 16.17 6.78
CA ILE A 854 -18.16 17.58 7.03
C ILE A 854 -17.90 17.95 8.49
N THR A 855 -18.33 17.11 9.45
CA THR A 855 -18.31 17.45 10.89
C THR A 855 -16.95 17.93 11.38
N LEU A 856 -15.86 17.30 10.92
CA LEU A 856 -14.51 17.69 11.35
C LEU A 856 -14.11 19.08 10.83
N ALA A 857 -14.54 19.45 9.63
CA ALA A 857 -14.27 20.75 9.03
C ALA A 857 -15.13 21.85 9.67
N GLU A 858 -16.41 21.55 9.89
CA GLU A 858 -17.37 22.43 10.57
C GLU A 858 -16.89 22.77 11.99
N GLU A 859 -16.52 21.77 12.79
CA GLU A 859 -15.97 21.97 14.15
C GLU A 859 -14.65 22.76 14.16
N ALA A 860 -13.90 22.73 13.05
CA ALA A 860 -12.67 23.48 12.88
C ALA A 860 -12.91 24.94 12.43
N GLY A 861 -14.14 25.30 12.08
CA GLY A 861 -14.49 26.62 11.56
C GLY A 861 -14.19 26.81 10.07
N ILE A 862 -14.03 25.72 9.31
CA ILE A 862 -13.89 25.75 7.85
C ILE A 862 -15.29 25.87 7.24
N ALA A 863 -15.45 26.70 6.20
CA ALA A 863 -16.73 26.90 5.54
C ALA A 863 -17.26 25.58 4.93
N VAL A 864 -18.51 25.26 5.28
CA VAL A 864 -19.21 24.05 4.82
C VAL A 864 -20.63 24.41 4.35
N GLY A 865 -21.12 23.68 3.35
CA GLY A 865 -22.50 23.69 2.89
C GLY A 865 -23.05 22.27 2.91
N ARG A 866 -23.28 21.69 1.73
CA ARG A 866 -23.49 20.25 1.56
C ARG A 866 -22.19 19.46 1.76
N GLY A 867 -21.06 20.04 1.37
CA GLY A 867 -19.70 19.55 1.56
C GLY A 867 -18.79 20.63 2.15
N VAL A 868 -17.48 20.44 2.12
CA VAL A 868 -16.48 21.47 2.42
C VAL A 868 -16.35 22.38 1.20
N ILE A 869 -16.62 23.67 1.38
CA ILE A 869 -16.64 24.62 0.27
C ILE A 869 -15.22 24.89 -0.21
N VAL A 870 -14.99 24.67 -1.51
CA VAL A 870 -13.72 24.92 -2.19
C VAL A 870 -13.89 25.74 -3.46
N ASP A 871 -12.82 26.43 -3.86
CA ASP A 871 -12.70 27.10 -5.15
C ASP A 871 -12.29 26.13 -6.28
N ASP A 872 -12.03 26.66 -7.48
CA ASP A 872 -11.58 25.87 -8.63
C ASP A 872 -10.19 25.24 -8.45
N ARG A 873 -9.40 25.75 -7.49
CA ARG A 873 -8.07 25.27 -7.13
C ARG A 873 -8.13 24.21 -6.02
N MET A 874 -9.34 23.81 -5.61
CA MET A 874 -9.64 22.90 -4.50
C MET A 874 -9.22 23.43 -3.13
N GLU A 875 -8.95 24.74 -3.03
CA GLU A 875 -8.58 25.42 -1.78
C GLU A 875 -9.85 25.87 -1.05
N THR A 876 -9.85 25.73 0.28
CA THR A 876 -10.95 26.20 1.12
C THR A 876 -10.79 27.69 1.45
N SER A 877 -11.79 28.27 2.13
CA SER A 877 -11.66 29.63 2.72
C SER A 877 -10.48 29.81 3.70
N VAL A 878 -9.89 28.71 4.20
CA VAL A 878 -8.74 28.75 5.11
C VAL A 878 -7.46 28.51 4.30
N PRO A 879 -6.52 29.49 4.24
CA PRO A 879 -5.30 29.37 3.44
C PRO A 879 -4.47 28.14 3.80
N GLY A 880 -4.07 27.39 2.78
CA GLY A 880 -3.29 26.15 2.94
C GLY A 880 -4.10 24.93 3.38
N VAL A 881 -5.43 25.03 3.44
CA VAL A 881 -6.34 23.89 3.66
C VAL A 881 -7.14 23.63 2.40
N PHE A 882 -7.10 22.39 1.92
CA PHE A 882 -7.71 21.92 0.69
C PHE A 882 -8.74 20.82 0.98
N ALA A 883 -9.67 20.58 0.05
CA ALA A 883 -10.57 19.44 0.12
C ALA A 883 -10.76 18.78 -1.25
N ALA A 884 -10.85 17.45 -1.27
CA ALA A 884 -10.99 16.68 -2.51
C ALA A 884 -11.83 15.42 -2.33
N GLY A 885 -12.49 14.98 -3.40
CA GLY A 885 -13.39 13.83 -3.42
C GLY A 885 -14.78 14.15 -2.89
N ASP A 886 -15.52 13.12 -2.45
CA ASP A 886 -16.93 13.24 -2.05
C ASP A 886 -17.18 14.20 -0.87
N VAL A 887 -16.14 14.71 -0.21
CA VAL A 887 -16.27 15.72 0.85
C VAL A 887 -16.29 17.13 0.28
N ALA A 888 -15.73 17.38 -0.91
CA ALA A 888 -15.58 18.70 -1.49
C ALA A 888 -16.88 19.17 -2.18
N GLU A 889 -17.23 20.42 -1.94
CA GLU A 889 -18.32 21.14 -2.58
C GLU A 889 -17.76 22.31 -3.39
N ARG A 890 -18.01 22.31 -4.70
CA ARG A 890 -17.59 23.35 -5.63
C ARG A 890 -18.82 23.86 -6.37
N ASN A 891 -19.02 25.18 -6.43
CA ASN A 891 -20.18 25.81 -7.10
C ASN A 891 -21.52 25.21 -6.67
N ASP A 892 -21.69 25.06 -5.34
CA ASP A 892 -22.85 24.40 -4.74
C ASP A 892 -23.11 23.00 -5.30
N GLN A 893 -22.08 22.23 -5.67
CA GLN A 893 -22.20 20.86 -6.19
C GLN A 893 -21.22 19.90 -5.51
N VAL A 894 -21.73 18.71 -5.16
CA VAL A 894 -20.93 17.56 -4.71
C VAL A 894 -21.12 16.46 -5.75
N LEU A 895 -20.07 16.19 -6.52
CA LEU A 895 -20.16 15.29 -7.68
C LEU A 895 -20.14 13.81 -7.26
N GLY A 896 -19.33 13.43 -6.27
CA GLY A 896 -19.39 12.10 -5.66
C GLY A 896 -18.96 10.94 -6.56
N LEU A 897 -17.96 11.14 -7.43
CA LEU A 897 -17.51 10.17 -8.42
C LEU A 897 -16.00 9.94 -8.36
N TRP A 898 -15.59 8.70 -8.60
CA TRP A 898 -14.20 8.27 -8.47
C TRP A 898 -13.20 9.04 -9.36
N PRO A 899 -13.44 9.24 -10.68
CA PRO A 899 -12.49 9.97 -11.53
C PRO A 899 -12.36 11.44 -11.11
N ILE A 900 -13.49 12.06 -10.75
CA ILE A 900 -13.53 13.43 -10.24
C ILE A 900 -12.75 13.53 -8.92
N ALA A 901 -12.94 12.59 -8.01
CA ALA A 901 -12.23 12.57 -6.73
C ALA A 901 -10.71 12.46 -6.91
N ALA A 902 -10.25 11.66 -7.88
CA ALA A 902 -8.84 11.56 -8.25
C ALA A 902 -8.33 12.88 -8.84
N LYS A 903 -9.05 13.49 -9.78
CA LYS A 903 -8.63 14.74 -10.42
C LYS A 903 -8.62 15.94 -9.45
N GLN A 904 -9.63 16.02 -8.58
CA GLN A 904 -9.67 17.01 -7.50
C GLN A 904 -8.46 16.86 -6.56
N ALA A 905 -8.07 15.62 -6.24
CA ALA A 905 -6.92 15.37 -5.37
C ALA A 905 -5.59 15.72 -6.02
N GLU A 906 -5.43 15.45 -7.32
CA GLU A 906 -4.30 15.91 -8.12
C GLU A 906 -4.17 17.44 -8.09
N ILE A 907 -5.26 18.15 -8.40
CA ILE A 907 -5.27 19.62 -8.41
C ILE A 907 -4.98 20.19 -7.02
N ALA A 908 -5.60 19.63 -5.97
CA ALA A 908 -5.31 20.01 -4.60
C ALA A 908 -3.83 19.81 -4.26
N ALA A 909 -3.22 18.70 -4.66
CA ALA A 909 -1.80 18.40 -4.43
C ALA A 909 -0.86 19.33 -5.20
N VAL A 910 -1.18 19.67 -6.46
CA VAL A 910 -0.39 20.63 -7.24
C VAL A 910 -0.46 22.03 -6.61
N ASN A 911 -1.66 22.48 -6.26
CA ASN A 911 -1.88 23.83 -5.73
C ASN A 911 -1.36 23.99 -4.30
N LEU A 912 -1.45 22.95 -3.47
CA LEU A 912 -0.89 23.02 -2.11
C LEU A 912 0.62 23.22 -2.13
N LEU A 913 1.32 22.72 -3.16
CA LEU A 913 2.76 22.87 -3.41
C LEU A 913 3.15 24.20 -4.08
N GLY A 914 2.18 25.06 -4.41
CA GLY A 914 2.41 26.37 -5.02
C GLY A 914 2.10 26.46 -6.52
N GLY A 915 1.49 25.42 -7.12
CA GLY A 915 1.00 25.47 -8.49
C GLY A 915 -0.28 26.32 -8.67
N ASP A 916 -0.73 26.41 -9.93
CA ASP A 916 -2.00 27.07 -10.28
C ASP A 916 -2.78 26.26 -11.33
N GLU A 917 -3.25 25.09 -10.93
CA GLU A 917 -4.16 24.27 -11.71
C GLU A 917 -5.62 24.51 -11.29
N ARG A 918 -6.54 24.41 -12.25
CA ARG A 918 -7.97 24.62 -12.02
C ARG A 918 -8.77 23.44 -12.52
N LEU A 919 -9.78 23.04 -11.76
CA LEU A 919 -10.67 21.96 -12.16
C LEU A 919 -11.53 22.42 -13.35
N PRO A 920 -11.47 21.74 -14.51
CA PRO A 920 -12.34 22.07 -15.64
C PRO A 920 -13.83 21.90 -15.28
N SER A 921 -14.71 22.47 -16.11
CA SER A 921 -16.15 22.24 -16.02
C SER A 921 -16.48 20.88 -16.65
N ASP A 922 -16.31 19.79 -15.89
CA ASP A 922 -16.52 18.45 -16.42
C ASP A 922 -18.00 18.01 -16.35
N MET A 923 -18.46 17.30 -17.38
CA MET A 923 -19.71 16.52 -17.34
C MET A 923 -19.39 15.05 -16.99
N PRO A 924 -19.78 14.58 -15.79
CA PRO A 924 -19.44 13.23 -15.37
C PRO A 924 -20.23 12.14 -16.13
N ALA A 925 -19.56 11.03 -16.43
CA ALA A 925 -20.16 9.80 -16.93
C ALA A 925 -20.51 8.85 -15.77
N THR A 926 -21.65 8.15 -15.89
CA THR A 926 -22.15 7.19 -14.89
C THR A 926 -22.50 5.86 -15.53
N ILE A 927 -22.15 4.74 -14.88
CA ILE A 927 -22.41 3.39 -15.37
C ILE A 927 -22.99 2.51 -14.25
N LEU A 928 -24.02 1.70 -14.55
CA LEU A 928 -24.50 0.60 -13.71
C LEU A 928 -23.77 -0.70 -14.09
N LYS A 929 -23.24 -1.43 -13.11
CA LYS A 929 -22.30 -2.55 -13.35
C LYS A 929 -22.68 -3.80 -12.59
N GLY A 930 -22.16 -4.94 -13.04
CA GLY A 930 -22.13 -6.17 -12.23
C GLY A 930 -23.50 -6.77 -11.94
N VAL A 931 -24.54 -6.34 -12.66
CA VAL A 931 -25.91 -6.84 -12.54
C VAL A 931 -26.38 -7.60 -13.78
N GLY A 932 -25.47 -7.91 -14.72
CA GLY A 932 -25.80 -8.52 -16.01
C GLY A 932 -26.30 -7.53 -17.08
N LEU A 933 -26.27 -6.22 -16.78
CA LEU A 933 -26.51 -5.15 -17.74
C LEU A 933 -25.26 -4.29 -17.92
N GLU A 934 -25.08 -3.78 -19.14
CA GLU A 934 -24.12 -2.74 -19.46
C GLU A 934 -24.89 -1.46 -19.77
N LEU A 935 -24.92 -0.53 -18.80
CA LEU A 935 -25.63 0.73 -18.95
C LEU A 935 -24.67 1.89 -18.73
N THR A 936 -24.51 2.74 -19.74
CA THR A 936 -23.73 3.98 -19.69
C THR A 936 -24.63 5.19 -19.89
N SER A 937 -24.43 6.23 -19.09
CA SER A 937 -25.19 7.47 -19.13
C SER A 937 -24.30 8.68 -18.88
N VAL A 938 -24.43 9.73 -19.70
CA VAL A 938 -23.63 10.96 -19.61
C VAL A 938 -24.48 12.17 -19.98
N GLY A 939 -24.29 13.29 -19.29
CA GLY A 939 -24.93 14.57 -19.63
C GLY A 939 -26.39 14.68 -19.16
N ARG A 940 -27.23 15.37 -19.94
CA ARG A 940 -28.66 15.56 -19.63
C ARG A 940 -29.50 14.38 -20.15
N PHE A 941 -30.47 13.97 -19.36
CA PHE A 941 -31.34 12.83 -19.69
C PHE A 941 -32.75 13.26 -20.09
N GLU A 942 -33.30 14.27 -19.42
CA GLU A 942 -34.60 14.83 -19.77
C GLU A 942 -34.45 15.94 -20.82
N PRO A 943 -35.26 15.91 -21.90
CA PRO A 943 -35.29 16.99 -22.89
C PRO A 943 -35.96 18.24 -22.31
N ASP A 944 -35.49 19.43 -22.70
CA ASP A 944 -36.12 20.72 -22.38
C ASP A 944 -36.31 21.56 -23.66
N GLY A 945 -37.42 22.29 -23.74
CA GLY A 945 -37.74 23.16 -24.88
C GLY A 945 -37.71 22.44 -26.24
N ASP A 946 -36.86 22.95 -27.14
CA ASP A 946 -36.69 22.47 -28.53
C ASP A 946 -35.61 21.39 -28.68
N ASP A 947 -35.27 20.68 -27.60
CA ASP A 947 -34.32 19.55 -27.65
C ASP A 947 -34.82 18.42 -28.58
N GLU A 948 -33.91 17.87 -29.38
CA GLU A 948 -34.16 16.70 -30.22
C GLU A 948 -33.67 15.42 -29.52
N VAL A 949 -34.45 14.35 -29.62
CA VAL A 949 -34.12 13.04 -29.05
C VAL A 949 -34.00 12.02 -30.19
N ILE A 950 -32.83 11.41 -30.32
CA ILE A 950 -32.57 10.35 -31.29
C ILE A 950 -32.47 9.02 -30.55
N VAL A 951 -33.29 8.03 -30.93
CA VAL A 951 -33.35 6.70 -30.30
C VAL A 951 -33.07 5.62 -31.34
N SER A 952 -32.29 4.62 -30.95
CA SER A 952 -32.06 3.39 -31.72
C SER A 952 -32.17 2.18 -30.80
N GLU A 953 -33.05 1.26 -31.18
CA GLU A 953 -33.33 0.01 -30.47
C GLU A 953 -33.13 -1.18 -31.43
N ASP A 954 -32.76 -2.33 -30.86
CA ASP A 954 -32.69 -3.61 -31.59
C ASP A 954 -33.68 -4.57 -30.92
N ASP A 955 -34.52 -5.23 -31.73
CA ASP A 955 -35.59 -6.12 -31.25
C ASP A 955 -35.04 -7.48 -30.77
N ASP A 956 -33.84 -7.89 -31.23
CA ASP A 956 -33.30 -9.25 -31.00
C ASP A 956 -32.50 -9.37 -29.68
N ALA A 957 -32.09 -8.26 -29.05
CA ALA A 957 -31.35 -8.22 -27.79
C ALA A 957 -31.66 -6.92 -27.02
N PRO A 958 -31.62 -6.89 -25.66
CA PRO A 958 -31.84 -5.67 -24.88
C PRO A 958 -30.73 -4.65 -25.19
N SER A 959 -31.03 -3.76 -26.13
CA SER A 959 -30.13 -2.79 -26.74
C SER A 959 -30.90 -1.49 -26.92
N TYR A 960 -30.50 -0.45 -26.20
CA TYR A 960 -31.13 0.86 -26.25
C TYR A 960 -30.06 1.94 -26.33
N ARG A 961 -30.10 2.77 -27.35
CA ARG A 961 -29.19 3.92 -27.53
C ARG A 961 -30.02 5.17 -27.71
N ARG A 962 -29.80 6.17 -26.86
CA ARG A 962 -30.50 7.45 -26.91
C ARG A 962 -29.52 8.61 -26.82
N LEU A 963 -29.58 9.52 -27.78
CA LEU A 963 -28.80 10.76 -27.82
C LEU A 963 -29.77 11.94 -27.70
N LEU A 964 -29.51 12.82 -26.74
CA LEU A 964 -30.18 14.10 -26.59
C LEU A 964 -29.33 15.18 -27.26
N VAL A 965 -29.95 15.93 -28.19
CA VAL A 965 -29.33 17.02 -28.92
C VAL A 965 -30.05 18.32 -28.55
N SER A 966 -29.28 19.31 -28.10
CA SER A 966 -29.79 20.61 -27.69
C SER A 966 -29.15 21.70 -28.53
N GLN A 967 -29.96 22.47 -29.25
CA GLN A 967 -29.47 23.54 -30.13
C GLN A 967 -28.38 23.05 -31.11
N GLY A 968 -28.58 21.87 -31.70
CA GLY A 968 -27.62 21.25 -32.62
C GLY A 968 -26.37 20.65 -31.96
N ARG A 969 -26.31 20.57 -30.63
CA ARG A 969 -25.16 20.02 -29.88
C ARG A 969 -25.50 18.79 -29.08
N ALA A 970 -24.56 17.85 -28.97
CA ALA A 970 -24.72 16.66 -28.12
C ALA A 970 -24.80 17.05 -26.63
N ALA A 971 -25.97 16.88 -26.02
CA ALA A 971 -26.27 17.31 -24.65
C ALA A 971 -26.34 16.16 -23.65
N GLY A 972 -26.63 14.94 -24.10
CA GLY A 972 -26.59 13.75 -23.26
C GLY A 972 -26.77 12.46 -24.03
N VAL A 973 -26.36 11.35 -23.43
CA VAL A 973 -26.45 10.01 -24.02
C VAL A 973 -26.79 8.96 -22.97
N VAL A 974 -27.62 7.99 -23.35
CA VAL A 974 -27.91 6.75 -22.62
C VAL A 974 -27.65 5.58 -23.57
N VAL A 975 -26.86 4.60 -23.14
CA VAL A 975 -26.61 3.36 -23.89
C VAL A 975 -26.77 2.17 -22.96
N LEU A 976 -27.74 1.31 -23.24
CA LEU A 976 -27.95 0.01 -22.63
C LEU A 976 -27.59 -1.08 -23.65
N GLY A 977 -26.82 -2.06 -23.22
CA GLY A 977 -26.33 -3.15 -24.06
C GLY A 977 -24.90 -2.91 -24.57
N TYR A 978 -24.32 -3.96 -25.17
CA TYR A 978 -22.91 -3.99 -25.56
C TYR A 978 -22.66 -3.21 -26.87
N HIS A 979 -22.39 -1.91 -26.76
CA HIS A 979 -22.08 -1.02 -27.89
C HIS A 979 -20.84 -0.14 -27.63
N PRO A 980 -19.64 -0.72 -27.47
CA PRO A 980 -18.47 0.01 -26.99
C PRO A 980 -18.04 1.18 -27.90
N ASP A 981 -18.18 1.02 -29.23
CA ASP A 981 -17.86 2.06 -30.19
C ASP A 981 -18.81 3.26 -30.10
N ASP A 982 -20.11 3.00 -29.93
CA ASP A 982 -21.13 4.04 -29.82
C ASP A 982 -21.02 4.75 -28.47
N VAL A 983 -20.75 3.99 -27.39
CA VAL A 983 -20.50 4.55 -26.05
C VAL A 983 -19.31 5.51 -26.08
N ALA A 984 -18.18 5.10 -26.66
CA ALA A 984 -16.99 5.94 -26.73
C ALA A 984 -17.24 7.20 -27.56
N ALA A 985 -17.81 7.07 -28.76
CA ALA A 985 -18.08 8.19 -29.65
C ALA A 985 -19.09 9.18 -29.04
N ALA A 986 -20.21 8.68 -28.52
CA ALA A 986 -21.25 9.53 -27.95
C ALA A 986 -20.83 10.17 -26.62
N THR A 987 -20.12 9.44 -25.75
CA THR A 987 -19.57 10.02 -24.51
C THR A 987 -18.58 11.14 -24.83
N ALA A 988 -17.71 10.95 -25.82
CA ALA A 988 -16.78 11.99 -26.26
C ALA A 988 -17.51 13.22 -26.85
N ALA A 989 -18.52 13.00 -27.68
CA ALA A 989 -19.32 14.08 -28.26
C ALA A 989 -20.04 14.90 -27.18
N VAL A 990 -20.67 14.24 -26.20
CA VAL A 990 -21.34 14.89 -25.07
C VAL A 990 -20.34 15.62 -24.18
N LYS A 991 -19.24 14.99 -23.76
CA LYS A 991 -18.20 15.64 -22.92
C LYS A 991 -17.63 16.90 -23.58
N LYS A 992 -17.50 16.92 -24.91
CA LYS A 992 -17.01 18.07 -25.69
C LYS A 992 -18.10 19.08 -26.07
N ASN A 993 -19.36 18.82 -25.75
CA ASN A 993 -20.51 19.60 -26.22
C ASN A 993 -20.46 19.82 -27.76
N ALA A 994 -20.17 18.74 -28.49
CA ALA A 994 -19.89 18.75 -29.91
C ALA A 994 -21.11 19.20 -30.72
N GLU A 995 -20.87 20.06 -31.71
CA GLU A 995 -21.89 20.52 -32.66
C GLU A 995 -22.01 19.50 -33.80
N LEU A 996 -23.26 19.09 -34.07
CA LEU A 996 -23.60 18.03 -35.02
C LEU A 996 -24.16 18.66 -36.30
N SER A 997 -23.63 18.26 -37.46
CA SER A 997 -24.17 18.69 -38.75
C SER A 997 -25.49 17.99 -39.07
N ASP A 998 -26.28 18.57 -39.98
CA ASP A 998 -27.54 17.95 -40.45
C ASP A 998 -27.29 16.53 -41.02
N ASP A 999 -26.20 16.31 -41.75
CA ASP A 999 -25.81 14.99 -42.26
C ASP A 999 -25.54 13.98 -41.13
N GLN A 1000 -24.90 14.43 -40.04
CA GLN A 1000 -24.65 13.56 -38.87
C GLN A 1000 -25.96 13.23 -38.15
N LEU A 1001 -26.87 14.20 -38.01
CA LEU A 1001 -28.18 13.98 -37.41
C LEU A 1001 -29.02 13.01 -38.25
N ASP A 1002 -29.00 13.13 -39.57
CA ASP A 1002 -29.69 12.21 -40.47
C ASP A 1002 -29.13 10.78 -40.39
N ALA A 1003 -27.80 10.63 -40.35
CA ALA A 1003 -27.16 9.32 -40.15
C ALA A 1003 -27.54 8.70 -38.79
N LEU A 1004 -27.54 9.50 -37.71
CA LEU A 1004 -27.95 9.06 -36.38
C LEU A 1004 -29.42 8.63 -36.32
N ARG A 1005 -30.32 9.35 -36.99
CA ARG A 1005 -31.75 8.99 -37.12
C ARG A 1005 -31.95 7.67 -37.86
N LEU A 1006 -31.03 7.32 -38.77
CA LEU A 1006 -31.00 6.03 -39.46
C LEU A 1006 -30.32 4.91 -38.65
N GLY A 1007 -29.86 5.21 -37.43
CA GLY A 1007 -29.19 4.26 -36.55
C GLY A 1007 -27.67 4.12 -36.80
N ASP A 1008 -27.07 4.96 -37.65
CA ASP A 1008 -25.62 4.99 -37.84
C ASP A 1008 -24.94 5.91 -36.82
N TRP A 1009 -24.64 5.33 -35.66
CA TRP A 1009 -23.96 6.03 -34.56
C TRP A 1009 -22.46 6.25 -34.80
N GLN A 1010 -21.89 5.66 -35.85
CA GLN A 1010 -20.50 5.93 -36.25
C GLN A 1010 -20.35 7.36 -36.79
N ALA A 1011 -21.43 8.02 -37.19
CA ALA A 1011 -21.43 9.43 -37.58
C ALA A 1011 -20.90 10.36 -36.47
N LEU A 1012 -20.99 9.95 -35.20
CA LEU A 1012 -20.40 10.68 -34.06
C LEU A 1012 -18.87 10.62 -34.02
N LYS A 1013 -18.24 9.63 -34.68
CA LYS A 1013 -16.77 9.54 -34.79
C LYS A 1013 -16.19 10.59 -35.74
N ALA A 1014 -17.02 11.27 -36.54
CA ALA A 1014 -16.57 12.21 -37.58
C ALA A 1014 -15.93 13.52 -37.06
N GLN A 1015 -15.78 13.70 -35.74
CA GLN A 1015 -14.91 14.71 -35.14
C GLN A 1015 -13.84 14.09 -34.23
N ALA A 1016 -12.92 13.33 -34.84
CA ALA A 1016 -11.63 13.05 -34.25
C ALA A 1016 -10.52 13.41 -35.24
N ALA A 1017 -9.73 14.42 -34.84
CA ALA A 1017 -8.59 15.05 -35.49
C ALA A 1017 -8.93 16.14 -36.54
N PRO A 1018 -8.47 17.40 -36.37
CA PRO A 1018 -7.94 18.10 -37.54
C PRO A 1018 -6.87 17.18 -38.12
N GLN A 1019 -6.86 16.96 -39.44
CA GLN A 1019 -5.80 16.16 -40.07
C GLN A 1019 -4.46 16.55 -39.44
N PRO A 1020 -3.65 15.59 -38.94
CA PRO A 1020 -2.30 15.93 -38.57
C PRO A 1020 -1.70 16.51 -39.84
N VAL A 1021 -1.37 17.80 -39.79
CA VAL A 1021 -0.57 18.39 -40.86
C VAL A 1021 0.68 17.52 -40.90
N ALA A 1022 0.93 16.87 -42.04
CA ALA A 1022 2.04 15.94 -42.16
C ALA A 1022 3.30 16.68 -41.70
N MET A 1023 3.91 16.20 -40.61
CA MET A 1023 5.12 16.82 -40.06
C MET A 1023 6.20 16.83 -41.12
N THR A 1024 6.83 17.98 -41.33
CA THR A 1024 7.82 18.16 -42.39
C THR A 1024 9.08 17.38 -42.05
N THR A 1025 9.57 16.59 -43.01
CA THR A 1025 10.79 15.79 -42.90
C THR A 1025 11.82 16.27 -43.92
N LYS A 1026 13.06 15.79 -43.82
CA LYS A 1026 14.12 16.06 -44.81
C LYS A 1026 13.71 15.72 -46.25
N ALA A 1027 12.82 14.75 -46.44
CA ALA A 1027 12.36 14.34 -47.77
C ALA A 1027 11.54 15.44 -48.48
N ASP A 1028 11.01 16.41 -47.73
CA ASP A 1028 10.20 17.52 -48.25
C ASP A 1028 11.04 18.69 -48.79
N PHE A 1029 12.37 18.60 -48.67
CA PHE A 1029 13.33 19.58 -49.16
C PHE A 1029 14.21 19.01 -50.28
N THR A 1030 14.53 19.84 -51.27
CA THR A 1030 15.64 19.56 -52.19
C THR A 1030 16.97 19.64 -51.43
N ALA A 1031 18.05 19.07 -52.00
CA ALA A 1031 19.36 19.09 -51.35
C ALA A 1031 19.86 20.52 -51.03
N GLN A 1032 19.61 21.50 -51.91
CA GLN A 1032 19.99 22.90 -51.70
C GLN A 1032 19.14 23.59 -50.62
N GLU A 1033 17.83 23.30 -50.59
CA GLU A 1033 16.91 23.82 -49.58
C GLU A 1033 17.22 23.25 -48.19
N TRP A 1034 17.54 21.96 -48.10
CA TRP A 1034 17.92 21.32 -46.84
C TRP A 1034 19.24 21.87 -46.30
N ASP A 1035 20.22 22.11 -47.16
CA ASP A 1035 21.49 22.72 -46.76
C ASP A 1035 21.27 24.14 -46.20
N LEU A 1036 20.36 24.94 -46.79
CA LEU A 1036 20.00 26.26 -46.26
C LEU A 1036 19.39 26.19 -44.85
N VAL A 1037 18.45 25.27 -44.61
CA VAL A 1037 17.79 25.07 -43.31
C VAL A 1037 18.78 24.56 -42.25
N LEU A 1038 19.76 23.75 -42.65
CA LEU A 1038 20.81 23.23 -41.76
C LEU A 1038 21.89 24.27 -41.42
N GLU A 1039 22.26 25.15 -42.35
CA GLU A 1039 23.38 26.07 -42.17
C GLU A 1039 22.98 27.36 -41.42
N ALA A 1040 21.73 27.81 -41.55
CA ALA A 1040 21.28 29.06 -40.95
C ALA A 1040 21.47 29.14 -39.41
N PRO A 1041 21.19 28.09 -38.61
CA PRO A 1041 21.46 28.11 -37.16
C PRO A 1041 22.95 28.24 -36.84
N ALA A 1042 23.82 27.62 -37.64
CA ALA A 1042 25.27 27.76 -37.49
C ALA A 1042 25.75 29.18 -37.81
N SER A 1043 25.12 29.86 -38.76
CA SER A 1043 25.38 31.28 -39.06
C SER A 1043 24.98 32.20 -37.90
N ALA A 1044 23.85 31.95 -37.22
CA ALA A 1044 23.48 32.66 -36.00
C ALA A 1044 24.55 32.54 -34.90
N GLY A 1045 25.02 31.31 -34.65
CA GLY A 1045 26.09 31.09 -33.67
C GLY A 1045 27.40 31.79 -34.05
N LYS A 1046 27.77 31.83 -35.34
CA LYS A 1046 28.98 32.52 -35.82
C LYS A 1046 28.89 34.04 -35.67
N ILE A 1047 27.70 34.62 -35.88
CA ILE A 1047 27.45 36.06 -35.69
C ILE A 1047 27.69 36.43 -34.22
N VAL A 1048 27.13 35.67 -33.28
CA VAL A 1048 27.36 35.90 -31.83
C VAL A 1048 28.82 35.68 -31.46
N ALA A 1049 29.42 34.59 -31.95
CA ALA A 1049 30.81 34.25 -31.65
C ALA A 1049 31.82 35.31 -32.15
N THR A 1050 31.50 36.07 -33.20
CA THR A 1050 32.41 37.07 -33.79
C THR A 1050 32.09 38.52 -33.40
N ALA A 1051 31.01 38.74 -32.64
CA ALA A 1051 30.55 40.07 -32.22
C ALA A 1051 31.55 40.83 -31.34
N GLN A 1052 32.44 40.12 -30.63
CA GLN A 1052 33.53 40.70 -29.85
C GLN A 1052 34.87 40.11 -30.30
N HIS A 1053 35.86 40.96 -30.63
CA HIS A 1053 37.14 40.52 -31.18
C HIS A 1053 37.98 39.73 -30.15
N GLY A 1054 37.84 38.39 -30.14
CA GLY A 1054 38.55 37.53 -29.18
C GLY A 1054 38.76 36.08 -29.65
N GLY A 1055 39.90 35.81 -30.30
CA GLY A 1055 40.61 34.52 -30.30
C GLY A 1055 39.93 33.30 -30.98
N ARG A 1056 40.39 32.97 -32.20
CA ARG A 1056 39.92 31.93 -33.15
C ARG A 1056 39.80 30.46 -32.66
N LEU A 1057 40.05 30.13 -31.39
CA LEU A 1057 40.10 28.74 -30.88
C LEU A 1057 38.95 28.36 -29.92
N GLY A 1058 38.33 29.33 -29.21
CA GLY A 1058 37.23 29.05 -28.28
C GLY A 1058 35.85 28.89 -28.94
N GLU A 1059 35.69 29.46 -30.14
CA GLU A 1059 34.41 29.62 -30.83
C GLU A 1059 33.86 28.28 -31.37
N THR A 1060 34.73 27.40 -31.87
CA THR A 1060 34.35 26.07 -32.37
C THR A 1060 33.87 25.14 -31.25
N VAL A 1061 34.51 25.23 -30.07
CA VAL A 1061 34.17 24.40 -28.89
C VAL A 1061 32.86 24.86 -28.24
N ALA A 1062 32.62 26.18 -28.19
CA ALA A 1062 31.35 26.74 -27.72
C ALA A 1062 30.18 26.34 -28.62
N MET A 1063 30.36 26.35 -29.94
CA MET A 1063 29.36 25.94 -30.93
C MET A 1063 29.00 24.45 -30.80
N GLU A 1064 30.00 23.57 -30.69
CA GLU A 1064 29.78 22.12 -30.58
C GLU A 1064 29.08 21.74 -29.27
N LYS A 1065 29.41 22.44 -28.17
CA LYS A 1065 28.75 22.27 -26.88
C LYS A 1065 27.30 22.78 -26.91
N ALA A 1066 27.03 23.93 -27.52
CA ALA A 1066 25.69 24.50 -27.62
C ALA A 1066 24.74 23.61 -28.46
N TYR A 1067 25.23 23.02 -29.57
CA TYR A 1067 24.48 22.01 -30.31
C TYR A 1067 24.21 20.75 -29.48
N THR A 1068 25.16 20.32 -28.65
CA THR A 1068 25.02 19.14 -27.76
C THR A 1068 24.00 19.39 -26.65
N GLU A 1069 23.98 20.58 -26.07
CA GLU A 1069 23.05 21.00 -25.03
C GLU A 1069 21.63 21.14 -25.60
N ALA A 1070 21.50 21.76 -26.78
CA ALA A 1070 20.22 21.82 -27.50
C ALA A 1070 19.69 20.44 -27.96
N ARG A 1071 20.55 19.43 -28.18
CA ARG A 1071 20.11 18.03 -28.44
C ARG A 1071 19.32 17.42 -27.29
N SER A 1072 19.56 17.88 -26.06
CA SER A 1072 18.96 17.29 -24.85
C SER A 1072 17.59 17.89 -24.50
N SER A 1073 17.19 18.97 -25.16
CA SER A 1073 16.04 19.80 -24.78
C SER A 1073 14.81 19.65 -25.69
N HIS A 1074 14.84 18.77 -26.69
CA HIS A 1074 13.78 18.68 -27.69
C HIS A 1074 13.33 17.23 -27.96
N GLY A 1075 12.02 17.02 -27.98
CA GLY A 1075 11.35 15.77 -28.37
C GLY A 1075 9.95 16.02 -28.94
N ALA A 1076 9.68 17.23 -29.43
CA ALA A 1076 8.35 17.70 -29.85
C ALA A 1076 8.21 17.98 -31.36
N SER A 1077 9.31 18.04 -32.14
CA SER A 1077 9.28 18.29 -33.59
C SER A 1077 10.27 17.40 -34.33
N LYS A 1078 9.76 16.58 -35.27
CA LYS A 1078 10.55 15.66 -36.07
C LYS A 1078 11.51 16.37 -37.04
N LEU A 1079 11.12 17.54 -37.55
CA LEU A 1079 11.97 18.41 -38.36
C LEU A 1079 13.23 18.84 -37.60
N LEU A 1080 13.06 19.27 -36.35
CA LEU A 1080 14.17 19.67 -35.48
C LEU A 1080 15.07 18.48 -35.12
N ASP A 1081 14.49 17.31 -34.84
CA ASP A 1081 15.26 16.11 -34.57
C ASP A 1081 16.17 15.75 -35.75
N GLU A 1082 15.69 15.87 -36.98
CA GLU A 1082 16.48 15.62 -38.20
C GLU A 1082 17.53 16.71 -38.46
N ILE A 1083 17.23 17.98 -38.17
CA ILE A 1083 18.19 19.10 -38.24
C ILE A 1083 19.33 18.90 -37.24
N VAL A 1084 18.99 18.52 -36.01
CA VAL A 1084 19.93 18.34 -34.90
C VAL A 1084 20.75 17.05 -35.06
N ALA A 1085 20.17 15.99 -35.64
CA ALA A 1085 20.88 14.75 -35.96
C ALA A 1085 21.86 14.93 -37.14
N SER A 1086 21.60 15.88 -38.04
CA SER A 1086 22.46 16.20 -39.18
C SER A 1086 23.67 17.03 -38.73
N LYS A 1087 24.90 16.60 -39.06
CA LYS A 1087 26.11 17.38 -38.76
C LYS A 1087 26.25 18.51 -39.80
N PRO A 1088 26.36 19.80 -39.40
CA PRO A 1088 26.57 20.89 -40.35
C PRO A 1088 27.84 20.64 -41.17
N ARG A 1089 27.79 20.87 -42.48
CA ARG A 1089 28.99 20.83 -43.32
C ARG A 1089 29.84 22.07 -43.01
N HIS A 1090 31.08 21.86 -42.56
CA HIS A 1090 32.03 22.95 -42.42
C HIS A 1090 32.60 23.30 -43.81
N GLU A 1091 31.83 23.99 -44.65
CA GLU A 1091 32.46 24.73 -45.74
C GLU A 1091 33.15 25.97 -45.17
N HIS A 1092 34.44 26.10 -45.48
CA HIS A 1092 35.23 27.30 -45.21
C HIS A 1092 34.81 28.40 -46.19
N THR A 1093 33.57 28.91 -46.08
CA THR A 1093 33.23 30.20 -46.66
C THR A 1093 34.06 31.27 -45.95
N ARG A 1094 35.10 31.76 -46.64
CA ARG A 1094 35.93 32.87 -46.17
C ARG A 1094 35.10 34.15 -46.27
N TYR A 1095 34.40 34.50 -45.20
CA TYR A 1095 33.95 35.88 -45.03
C TYR A 1095 35.19 36.77 -44.88
N HIS A 1096 35.29 37.83 -45.68
CA HIS A 1096 36.45 38.73 -45.69
C HIS A 1096 36.37 39.79 -44.58
N SER A 1097 35.19 40.01 -43.99
CA SER A 1097 35.00 40.85 -42.80
C SER A 1097 33.89 40.32 -41.86
N VAL A 1098 33.88 40.82 -40.60
CA VAL A 1098 32.82 40.52 -39.61
C VAL A 1098 31.48 41.09 -40.06
N ASP A 1099 31.47 42.25 -40.71
CA ASP A 1099 30.26 42.87 -41.25
C ASP A 1099 29.67 42.06 -42.41
N GLU A 1100 30.51 41.45 -43.25
CA GLU A 1100 30.09 40.57 -44.34
C GLU A 1100 29.45 39.28 -43.80
N LEU A 1101 30.04 38.69 -42.75
CA LEU A 1101 29.46 37.55 -42.03
C LEU A 1101 28.10 37.91 -41.40
N ARG A 1102 27.99 39.09 -40.77
CA ARG A 1102 26.74 39.57 -40.16
C ARG A 1102 25.65 39.76 -41.19
N GLN A 1103 25.94 40.43 -42.30
CA GLN A 1103 24.96 40.69 -43.37
C GLN A 1103 24.52 39.39 -44.08
N HIS A 1104 25.46 38.54 -44.47
CA HIS A 1104 25.14 37.27 -45.14
C HIS A 1104 24.45 36.27 -44.20
N GLY A 1105 24.89 36.17 -42.94
CA GLY A 1105 24.30 35.25 -41.98
C GLY A 1105 22.86 35.65 -41.59
N LEU A 1106 22.57 36.95 -41.45
CA LEU A 1106 21.20 37.43 -41.23
C LEU A 1106 20.31 37.21 -42.46
N GLN A 1107 20.86 37.32 -43.67
CA GLN A 1107 20.11 37.01 -44.89
C GLN A 1107 19.80 35.51 -44.98
N GLN A 1108 20.76 34.64 -44.68
CA GLN A 1108 20.53 33.19 -44.64
C GLN A 1108 19.45 32.78 -43.62
N LEU A 1109 19.40 33.44 -42.47
CA LEU A 1109 18.36 33.22 -41.46
C LEU A 1109 16.97 33.60 -41.98
N ARG A 1110 16.86 34.75 -42.67
CA ARG A 1110 15.60 35.17 -43.32
C ARG A 1110 15.16 34.19 -44.41
N ASP A 1111 16.10 33.76 -45.25
CA ASP A 1111 15.81 32.84 -46.35
C ASP A 1111 15.39 31.46 -45.83
N ALA A 1112 16.02 30.97 -44.76
CA ALA A 1112 15.65 29.70 -44.12
C ALA A 1112 14.27 29.76 -43.45
N VAL A 1113 13.96 30.84 -42.73
CA VAL A 1113 12.62 31.02 -42.13
C VAL A 1113 11.56 31.17 -43.20
N GLY A 1114 11.80 31.96 -44.26
CA GLY A 1114 10.84 32.11 -45.36
C GLY A 1114 10.55 30.78 -46.08
N LEU A 1115 11.59 29.94 -46.27
CA LEU A 1115 11.43 28.60 -46.83
C LEU A 1115 10.62 27.66 -45.89
N LEU A 1116 10.84 27.75 -44.58
CA LEU A 1116 10.08 26.97 -43.60
C LEU A 1116 8.63 27.47 -43.47
N GLU A 1117 8.37 28.76 -43.59
CA GLU A 1117 7.00 29.30 -43.64
C GLU A 1117 6.22 28.81 -44.87
N GLU A 1118 6.91 28.50 -45.97
CA GLU A 1118 6.29 27.92 -47.17
C GLU A 1118 6.03 26.41 -47.03
N LYS A 1119 6.90 25.67 -46.33
CA LYS A 1119 6.93 24.19 -46.36
C LYS A 1119 6.66 23.47 -45.03
N ALA A 1120 6.65 24.17 -43.90
CA ALA A 1120 6.46 23.61 -42.57
C ALA A 1120 5.26 24.20 -41.85
N THR A 1121 4.80 23.53 -40.79
CA THR A 1121 3.69 24.02 -39.98
C THR A 1121 4.09 25.28 -39.20
N PRO A 1122 3.16 26.19 -38.88
CA PRO A 1122 3.46 27.37 -38.06
C PRO A 1122 4.13 27.02 -36.72
N SER A 1123 3.75 25.88 -36.11
CA SER A 1123 4.37 25.37 -34.89
C SER A 1123 5.84 24.96 -35.10
N GLU A 1124 6.15 24.26 -36.19
CA GLU A 1124 7.52 23.85 -36.52
C GLU A 1124 8.41 25.05 -36.86
N VAL A 1125 7.86 26.07 -37.52
CA VAL A 1125 8.56 27.33 -37.79
C VAL A 1125 8.88 28.05 -36.47
N ASP A 1126 7.93 28.12 -35.54
CA ASP A 1126 8.13 28.75 -34.24
C ASP A 1126 9.13 27.99 -33.36
N ASP A 1127 9.11 26.66 -33.41
CA ASP A 1127 10.09 25.82 -32.73
C ASP A 1127 11.49 26.00 -33.34
N TYR A 1128 11.60 26.13 -34.66
CA TYR A 1128 12.86 26.44 -35.34
C TYR A 1128 13.41 27.83 -34.96
N ARG A 1129 12.56 28.86 -34.92
CA ARG A 1129 12.94 30.20 -34.42
C ARG A 1129 13.47 30.12 -32.99
N ARG A 1130 12.76 29.41 -32.12
CA ARG A 1130 13.15 29.24 -30.71
C ARG A 1130 14.47 28.50 -30.59
N PHE A 1131 14.68 27.45 -31.37
CA PHE A 1131 15.94 26.71 -31.43
C PHE A 1131 17.13 27.61 -31.82
N VAL A 1132 16.99 28.43 -32.87
CA VAL A 1132 18.06 29.34 -33.32
C VAL A 1132 18.40 30.38 -32.26
N ILE A 1133 17.39 30.94 -31.58
CA ILE A 1133 17.60 31.92 -30.49
C ILE A 1133 18.28 31.25 -29.28
N THR A 1134 17.84 30.06 -28.88
CA THR A 1134 18.45 29.29 -27.79
C THR A 1134 19.90 28.93 -28.10
N LEU A 1135 20.20 28.58 -29.35
CA LEU A 1135 21.56 28.34 -29.81
C LEU A 1135 22.42 29.61 -29.71
N ALA A 1136 21.92 30.75 -30.20
CA ALA A 1136 22.60 32.04 -30.13
C ALA A 1136 22.90 32.47 -28.68
N ASN A 1137 21.90 32.33 -27.80
CA ASN A 1137 22.06 32.59 -26.37
C ASN A 1137 23.09 31.65 -25.74
N SER A 1138 23.01 30.34 -26.00
CA SER A 1138 23.94 29.35 -25.46
C SER A 1138 25.39 29.61 -25.87
N VAL A 1139 25.63 30.09 -27.10
CA VAL A 1139 26.97 30.49 -27.56
C VAL A 1139 27.48 31.72 -26.79
N ALA A 1140 26.62 32.70 -26.50
CA ALA A 1140 26.99 33.84 -25.67
C ALA A 1140 27.31 33.42 -24.22
N THR A 1141 26.47 32.59 -23.58
CA THR A 1141 26.69 32.17 -22.18
C THR A 1141 27.90 31.25 -22.02
N ALA A 1142 28.21 30.41 -23.02
CA ALA A 1142 29.32 29.46 -22.95
C ALA A 1142 30.70 30.15 -22.81
N ARG A 1143 30.83 31.41 -23.23
CA ARG A 1143 32.05 32.23 -23.06
C ARG A 1143 32.21 32.80 -21.65
N HIS A 1144 31.13 32.99 -20.89
CA HIS A 1144 31.11 33.70 -19.61
C HIS A 1144 31.00 32.77 -18.37
N LYS A 1145 31.59 31.56 -18.44
CA LYS A 1145 31.54 30.52 -17.37
C LYS A 1145 31.95 30.96 -15.95
N ASP A 1146 32.53 32.15 -15.79
CA ASP A 1146 32.92 32.75 -14.52
C ASP A 1146 31.91 33.80 -13.99
N GLY A 1147 30.65 33.76 -14.45
CA GLY A 1147 29.56 34.57 -13.91
C GLY A 1147 29.52 36.04 -14.36
N HIS A 1148 30.15 36.37 -15.48
CA HIS A 1148 30.09 37.72 -16.07
C HIS A 1148 28.86 37.85 -16.99
N PRO A 1149 28.20 39.03 -17.07
CA PRO A 1149 27.06 39.24 -17.96
C PRO A 1149 27.48 39.26 -19.44
N ILE A 1150 26.55 38.86 -20.33
CA ILE A 1150 26.69 38.93 -21.79
C ILE A 1150 27.10 40.35 -22.20
N SER A 1151 28.07 40.49 -23.11
CA SER A 1151 28.54 41.81 -23.55
C SER A 1151 27.50 42.55 -24.40
N ASP A 1152 27.53 43.89 -24.40
CA ASP A 1152 26.61 44.70 -25.21
C ASP A 1152 26.69 44.37 -26.72
N ALA A 1153 27.86 43.95 -27.21
CA ALA A 1153 28.05 43.56 -28.61
C ALA A 1153 27.41 42.19 -28.93
N GLU A 1154 27.50 41.23 -28.01
CA GLU A 1154 26.83 39.92 -28.13
C GLU A 1154 25.31 40.06 -27.96
N GLY A 1155 24.85 40.92 -27.05
CA GLY A 1155 23.45 41.27 -26.88
C GLY A 1155 22.84 41.89 -28.14
N ALA A 1156 23.54 42.86 -28.75
CA ALA A 1156 23.12 43.46 -30.01
C ALA A 1156 23.10 42.45 -31.18
N ALA A 1157 24.01 41.47 -31.18
CA ALA A 1157 24.02 40.40 -32.18
C ALA A 1157 22.81 39.45 -32.03
N ILE A 1158 22.41 39.12 -30.79
CA ILE A 1158 21.23 38.30 -30.52
C ILE A 1158 19.95 39.05 -30.90
N GLU A 1159 19.88 40.36 -30.65
CA GLU A 1159 18.73 41.19 -31.05
C GLU A 1159 18.57 41.26 -32.57
N ASP A 1160 19.67 41.42 -33.31
CA ASP A 1160 19.67 41.36 -34.78
C ASP A 1160 19.21 39.99 -35.31
N ILE A 1161 19.64 38.89 -34.68
CA ILE A 1161 19.21 37.53 -35.05
C ILE A 1161 17.71 37.36 -34.79
N SER A 1162 17.22 37.81 -33.63
CA SER A 1162 15.79 37.76 -33.29
C SER A 1162 14.95 38.58 -34.27
N SER A 1163 15.42 39.76 -34.68
CA SER A 1163 14.79 40.58 -35.73
C SER A 1163 14.81 39.88 -37.10
N GLY A 1164 15.95 39.26 -37.47
CA GLY A 1164 16.09 38.50 -38.71
C GLY A 1164 15.21 37.25 -38.80
N LEU A 1165 14.82 36.67 -37.66
CA LEU A 1165 13.92 35.52 -37.59
C LEU A 1165 12.43 35.89 -37.61
N GLY A 1166 12.10 37.19 -37.56
CA GLY A 1166 10.71 37.67 -37.49
C GLY A 1166 10.03 37.43 -36.13
N SER A 1167 10.81 37.15 -35.08
CA SER A 1167 10.29 36.96 -33.71
C SER A 1167 10.16 38.32 -32.99
N ASP A 1168 9.00 38.62 -32.41
CA ASP A 1168 8.84 39.81 -31.56
C ASP A 1168 9.76 39.72 -30.34
N ALA A 1169 10.78 40.58 -30.29
CA ALA A 1169 11.82 40.61 -29.25
C ALA A 1169 11.30 40.90 -27.82
N SER A 1170 9.99 41.09 -27.62
CA SER A 1170 9.38 41.36 -26.31
C SER A 1170 9.10 40.12 -25.46
N LYS A 1171 9.19 38.89 -26.01
CA LYS A 1171 8.85 37.64 -25.29
C LYS A 1171 10.04 36.80 -24.81
N ALA A 1172 11.30 37.20 -25.09
CA ALA A 1172 12.49 36.39 -24.83
C ALA A 1172 13.40 36.93 -23.70
N ARG A 1173 12.86 37.65 -22.72
CA ARG A 1173 13.51 37.87 -21.42
C ARG A 1173 12.74 37.12 -20.33
N LEU A 1174 13.06 35.83 -20.17
CA LEU A 1174 12.78 35.02 -18.99
C LEU A 1174 13.98 34.11 -18.75
#